data_AF-A0AAP4BT91-F1
#
_entry.id   AF-A0AAP4BT91-F1
#
_cell.length_a   1.000
_cell.length_b   1.000
_cell.length_c   1.000
_cell.angle_alpha   90.00
_cell.angle_beta   90.00
_cell.angle_gamma   90.00
#
_symmetry.space_group_name_H-M   'P 1'
#
loop_
_entity.id
_entity.type
_entity.pdbx_description
1 polymer ?
#
loop_
_entity_poly.entity_id
_entity_poly.type
_entity_poly.pdbx_seq_one_letter_code
_entity_poly.pdbx_strand_id
1 'polypeptide(L)'
;MVIDDASGLPIATDFRNDLQNFVDDHDATIAFDVVNGDLAAEHTHLAIATGSDASDNQVARWLAGTRNPQPFDPQKTRTITSFSRLNSDDVRGIYYLNGPPDIKEKFADLAHEHGYTTVPTDDGSLLATIPTPVKLTAVIIGLLTFILAGLHVILGSRRYAIHNVHGLPHSFSIFGDWRSSVPAIAGTAVVVSAGTTFFLHGYNGFAQWQLYSANVFIFAGMGVFCAVTGYVAAFVVITRTNVLGALKGNLVSRPLSFSAHGIRIVALFFGLASIASLVMFIQEANRHAEYSEEWTKRSDVFSALVSGGIGDDMKQLGPELRRLDHEQKLLFINSFWQSSLEFSTTGRILVNQEFARQETPISEEVLSDAAKKNETIIYLPAAADAAVVTEIREGLAGEAEFAENTDYDPAQRTRVEYYKQPFTVFDYFNPHGSLTKSPLVHSPELVILPPGLEPLSDHNISATLTRTEILFTDHGAIEQLRNESPAGKYVLASRPMIDYWAQSNKSLYSDLRNTTFSTLVAILIIIIAAISSTVLFFNRHHHRLRVYEILGYPARRKFRALIITELLYVFAIAIWLVHRYFSYQDYLAINTPMSWILRLEAPSIFTALSVFAIPVCTALTVFFTIIARERAQIRHRT
;
A
#
# COMPACT_ATOMS: atom_id res chain seq x y z
N MET A 1 13.77 -17.74 -2.36
CA MET A 1 13.76 -18.85 -3.33
C MET A 1 12.43 -19.55 -3.15
N VAL A 2 11.75 -19.92 -4.22
CA VAL A 2 10.47 -20.63 -4.14
C VAL A 2 10.66 -22.04 -4.65
N ILE A 3 10.21 -23.05 -3.90
CA ILE A 3 10.03 -24.40 -4.43
C ILE A 3 8.60 -24.46 -4.99
N ASP A 4 8.47 -24.69 -6.30
CA ASP A 4 7.21 -24.54 -7.07
C ASP A 4 6.62 -25.87 -7.55
N ASP A 5 7.42 -26.92 -7.69
CA ASP A 5 6.94 -28.25 -8.11
C ASP A 5 7.76 -29.37 -7.48
N ALA A 6 7.15 -30.55 -7.36
CA ALA A 6 7.74 -31.78 -6.86
C ALA A 6 7.52 -32.92 -7.87
N SER A 7 8.57 -33.27 -8.61
CA SER A 7 8.55 -34.42 -9.53
C SER A 7 8.76 -35.73 -8.75
N GLY A 8 7.66 -36.28 -8.24
CA GLY A 8 7.66 -37.52 -7.46
C GLY A 8 7.67 -37.29 -5.94
N LEU A 9 7.43 -38.36 -5.19
CA LEU A 9 7.41 -38.38 -3.72
C LEU A 9 8.74 -38.90 -3.16
N PRO A 10 9.80 -38.08 -3.01
CA PRO A 10 10.70 -38.28 -1.89
C PRO A 10 9.95 -37.93 -0.59
N ILE A 11 10.30 -38.63 0.48
CA ILE A 11 9.75 -38.39 1.80
C ILE A 11 10.20 -36.98 2.20
N ALA A 12 9.26 -36.05 2.39
CA ALA A 12 9.53 -34.66 2.78
C ALA A 12 10.46 -34.56 4.01
N THR A 13 10.46 -35.59 4.85
CA THR A 13 11.37 -35.80 5.97
C THR A 13 12.84 -35.92 5.57
N ASP A 14 13.16 -36.61 4.48
CA ASP A 14 14.54 -36.81 4.01
C ASP A 14 15.13 -35.48 3.54
N PHE A 15 14.41 -34.74 2.69
CA PHE A 15 14.80 -33.39 2.29
C PHE A 15 14.99 -32.46 3.50
N ARG A 16 14.08 -32.50 4.49
CA ARG A 16 14.23 -31.69 5.73
C ARG A 16 15.44 -32.08 6.57
N ASN A 17 15.79 -33.36 6.61
CA ASN A 17 16.99 -33.83 7.31
C ASN A 17 18.25 -33.38 6.58
N ASP A 18 18.25 -33.48 5.25
CA ASP A 18 19.37 -33.06 4.42
C ASP A 18 19.54 -31.53 4.38
N LEU A 19 18.47 -30.76 4.60
CA LEU A 19 18.58 -29.32 4.85
C LEU A 19 19.43 -28.99 6.07
N GLN A 20 19.41 -29.82 7.12
CA GLN A 20 20.26 -29.61 8.30
C GLN A 20 21.74 -29.86 7.96
N ASN A 21 22.03 -30.92 7.22
CA ASN A 21 23.40 -31.19 6.74
C ASN A 21 23.88 -30.08 5.80
N PHE A 22 23.00 -29.61 4.91
CA PHE A 22 23.29 -28.53 3.96
C PHE A 22 23.67 -27.23 4.66
N VAL A 23 22.94 -26.82 5.71
CA VAL A 23 23.26 -25.59 6.45
C VAL A 23 24.56 -25.70 7.23
N ASP A 24 24.90 -26.90 7.73
CA ASP A 24 26.16 -27.17 8.44
C ASP A 24 27.36 -27.15 7.47
N ASP A 25 27.24 -27.77 6.29
CA ASP A 25 28.30 -27.82 5.28
C ASP A 25 28.59 -26.47 4.62
N HIS A 26 27.58 -25.60 4.54
CA HIS A 26 27.66 -24.34 3.79
C HIS A 26 27.66 -23.08 4.66
N ASP A 27 27.71 -23.24 6.00
CA ASP A 27 27.60 -22.15 6.98
C ASP A 27 26.44 -21.19 6.64
N ALA A 28 25.27 -21.80 6.42
CA ALA A 28 24.09 -21.11 5.94
C ALA A 28 22.97 -21.11 6.98
N THR A 29 21.98 -20.25 6.76
CA THR A 29 20.72 -20.26 7.50
C THR A 29 19.57 -20.28 6.51
N ILE A 30 18.67 -21.22 6.71
CA ILE A 30 17.47 -21.40 5.91
C ILE A 30 16.28 -21.18 6.83
N ALA A 31 15.33 -20.35 6.41
CA ALA A 31 14.04 -20.21 7.08
C ALA A 31 12.90 -20.43 6.08
N PHE A 32 11.82 -21.05 6.55
CA PHE A 32 10.61 -21.35 5.81
C PHE A 32 9.40 -20.85 6.58
N ASP A 33 8.47 -20.18 5.89
CA ASP A 33 7.22 -19.73 6.49
C ASP A 33 6.22 -20.88 6.51
N VAL A 34 5.93 -21.37 7.72
CA VAL A 34 4.97 -22.45 7.94
C VAL A 34 3.59 -21.82 8.00
N VAL A 35 2.79 -22.07 6.97
CA VAL A 35 1.38 -21.71 6.98
C VAL A 35 0.67 -22.66 7.94
N ASN A 36 0.21 -22.14 9.07
CA ASN A 36 -0.53 -22.91 10.07
C ASN A 36 -1.87 -22.22 10.34
N GLY A 37 -2.97 -22.91 10.03
CA GLY A 37 -4.31 -22.32 9.98
C GLY A 37 -4.96 -22.08 11.32
N ASP A 38 -4.56 -22.83 12.33
CA ASP A 38 -5.11 -22.69 13.68
C ASP A 38 -4.52 -21.48 14.42
N LEU A 39 -3.50 -20.85 13.83
CA LEU A 39 -2.82 -19.71 14.41
C LEU A 39 -3.43 -18.42 13.84
N ALA A 40 -3.75 -17.49 14.75
CA ALA A 40 -4.30 -16.19 14.39
C ALA A 40 -3.42 -15.49 13.34
N ALA A 41 -3.99 -14.64 12.51
CA ALA A 41 -3.30 -13.88 11.45
C ALA A 41 -2.05 -13.11 11.91
N GLU A 42 -1.98 -12.78 13.20
CA GLU A 42 -0.86 -12.07 13.81
C GLU A 42 0.29 -13.00 14.22
N HIS A 43 0.11 -14.30 14.06
CA HIS A 43 1.07 -15.34 14.37
C HIS A 43 1.84 -15.76 13.12
N THR A 44 3.16 -15.66 13.15
CA THR A 44 4.03 -16.21 12.11
C THR A 44 4.75 -17.44 12.66
N HIS A 45 4.64 -18.57 11.98
CA HIS A 45 5.37 -19.78 12.34
C HIS A 45 6.54 -19.97 11.37
N LEU A 46 7.78 -19.86 11.85
CA LEU A 46 8.96 -20.07 11.01
C LEU A 46 9.64 -21.40 11.35
N ALA A 47 9.84 -22.25 10.35
CA ALA A 47 10.77 -23.37 10.45
C ALA A 47 12.16 -22.89 10.08
N ILE A 48 13.17 -23.18 10.90
CA ILE A 48 14.54 -22.69 10.70
C ILE A 48 15.56 -23.82 10.85
N ALA A 49 16.55 -23.83 9.94
CA ALA A 49 17.75 -24.65 9.97
C ALA A 49 18.93 -23.69 9.89
N THR A 50 19.96 -23.93 10.68
CA THR A 50 21.12 -23.04 10.74
C THR A 50 22.38 -23.85 11.02
N GLY A 51 23.45 -23.53 10.30
CA GLY A 51 24.79 -24.02 10.59
C GLY A 51 25.40 -23.24 11.74
N SER A 52 26.29 -23.89 12.50
CA SER A 52 27.04 -23.43 13.68
C SER A 52 26.35 -23.52 15.06
N ASP A 53 27.17 -23.84 16.07
CA ASP A 53 26.79 -24.08 17.46
C ASP A 53 26.02 -22.91 18.11
N ALA A 54 25.08 -23.24 18.99
CA ALA A 54 24.17 -22.29 19.66
C ALA A 54 24.84 -21.16 20.45
N SER A 55 26.15 -21.26 20.73
CA SER A 55 26.91 -20.22 21.42
C SER A 55 27.13 -18.97 20.59
N ASP A 56 27.35 -19.06 19.28
CA ASP A 56 27.74 -17.90 18.45
C ASP A 56 26.60 -17.39 17.55
N ASN A 57 25.70 -18.26 17.12
CA ASN A 57 24.64 -17.92 16.18
C ASN A 57 23.33 -17.49 16.88
N GLN A 58 22.85 -16.27 16.60
CA GLN A 58 21.61 -15.73 17.16
C GLN A 58 20.39 -16.61 16.82
N VAL A 59 20.39 -17.21 15.64
CA VAL A 59 19.32 -18.07 15.14
C VAL A 59 19.29 -19.40 15.88
N ALA A 60 20.47 -19.97 16.17
CA ALA A 60 20.58 -21.18 16.97
C ALA A 60 20.10 -20.96 18.42
N ARG A 61 20.30 -19.76 18.99
CA ARG A 61 19.72 -19.39 20.30
C ARG A 61 18.19 -19.28 20.28
N TRP A 62 17.61 -18.89 19.15
CA TRP A 62 16.15 -18.88 18.96
C TRP A 62 15.61 -20.32 19.01
N LEU A 63 16.26 -21.23 18.28
CA LEU A 63 15.90 -22.67 18.26
C LEU A 63 16.06 -23.33 19.65
N ALA A 64 17.06 -22.92 20.43
CA ALA A 64 17.28 -23.41 21.79
C ALA A 64 16.25 -22.89 22.82
N GLY A 65 15.32 -22.01 22.43
CA GLY A 65 14.30 -21.41 23.32
C GLY A 65 14.86 -20.45 24.37
N THR A 66 16.17 -20.18 24.34
CA THR A 66 16.84 -19.30 25.31
C THR A 66 16.54 -17.81 25.07
N ARG A 67 16.16 -17.45 23.84
CA ARG A 67 15.74 -16.08 23.48
C ARG A 67 14.77 -16.14 22.30
N ASN A 68 13.46 -15.97 22.54
CA ASN A 68 12.51 -15.88 21.43
C ASN A 68 12.70 -14.56 20.66
N PRO A 69 12.69 -14.57 19.31
CA PRO A 69 12.74 -13.35 18.54
C PRO A 69 11.41 -12.63 18.70
N GLN A 70 11.48 -11.48 19.35
CA GLN A 70 10.36 -10.57 19.45
C GLN A 70 10.16 -9.89 18.09
N PRO A 71 8.98 -9.98 17.48
CA PRO A 71 8.64 -9.18 16.31
C PRO A 71 8.65 -7.69 16.68
N PHE A 72 8.80 -6.83 15.67
CA PHE A 72 8.82 -5.38 15.91
C PHE A 72 7.44 -4.86 16.39
N ASP A 73 6.36 -5.38 15.81
CA ASP A 73 4.98 -5.14 16.26
C ASP A 73 4.69 -6.10 17.44
N PRO A 74 4.45 -5.59 18.66
CA PRO A 74 4.20 -6.42 19.84
C PRO A 74 2.89 -7.21 19.76
N GLN A 75 1.98 -6.86 18.85
CA GLN A 75 0.75 -7.63 18.62
C GLN A 75 1.01 -8.88 17.77
N LYS A 76 2.12 -8.90 17.02
CA LYS A 76 2.51 -10.10 16.29
C LYS A 76 3.15 -11.08 17.24
N THR A 77 2.88 -12.36 17.05
CA THR A 77 3.56 -13.45 17.75
C THR A 77 4.35 -14.26 16.74
N ARG A 78 5.46 -14.85 17.17
CA ARG A 78 6.30 -15.65 16.30
C ARG A 78 6.71 -16.92 17.01
N THR A 79 6.36 -18.06 16.43
CA THR A 79 6.87 -19.36 16.85
C THR A 79 7.99 -19.77 15.92
N ILE A 80 9.06 -20.32 16.50
CA ILE A 80 10.15 -20.89 15.73
C ILE A 80 10.27 -22.35 16.07
N THR A 81 10.35 -23.17 15.04
CA THR A 81 10.56 -24.62 15.15
C THR A 81 11.78 -25.00 14.30
N SER A 82 12.50 -26.03 14.72
CA SER A 82 13.52 -26.63 13.85
C SER A 82 12.86 -27.39 12.70
N PHE A 83 13.45 -27.38 11.51
CA PHE A 83 12.94 -28.19 10.39
C PHE A 83 12.81 -29.68 10.74
N SER A 84 13.71 -30.23 11.56
CA SER A 84 13.65 -31.65 11.97
C SER A 84 12.44 -31.98 12.85
N ARG A 85 11.79 -30.98 13.46
CA ARG A 85 10.57 -31.13 14.26
C ARG A 85 9.30 -30.73 13.51
N LEU A 86 9.42 -30.30 12.26
CA LEU A 86 8.28 -29.93 11.45
C LEU A 86 7.58 -31.20 10.94
N ASN A 87 6.32 -31.39 11.36
CA ASN A 87 5.47 -32.49 10.92
C ASN A 87 4.56 -32.03 9.77
N SER A 88 5.17 -31.55 8.69
CA SER A 88 4.48 -31.17 7.45
C SER A 88 4.98 -32.07 6.33
N ASP A 89 4.09 -32.67 5.55
CA ASP A 89 4.48 -33.46 4.38
C ASP A 89 4.73 -32.59 3.13
N ASP A 90 4.39 -31.30 3.21
CA ASP A 90 4.66 -30.33 2.16
C ASP A 90 5.91 -29.50 2.47
N VAL A 91 6.80 -29.41 1.49
CA VAL A 91 8.04 -28.62 1.49
C VAL A 91 7.99 -27.48 0.48
N ARG A 92 6.88 -27.26 -0.21
CA ARG A 92 6.73 -26.15 -1.16
C ARG A 92 6.48 -24.84 -0.45
N GLY A 93 6.87 -23.74 -1.10
CA GLY A 93 6.70 -22.39 -0.58
C GLY A 93 7.97 -21.56 -0.60
N ILE A 94 7.98 -20.50 0.21
CA ILE A 94 9.03 -19.48 0.19
C ILE A 94 10.12 -19.82 1.20
N TYR A 95 11.33 -20.03 0.68
CA TYR A 95 12.55 -20.22 1.46
C TYR A 95 13.39 -18.95 1.47
N TYR A 96 13.72 -18.50 2.68
CA TYR A 96 14.65 -17.42 2.95
C TYR A 96 16.03 -18.00 3.20
N LEU A 97 16.95 -17.72 2.27
CA LEU A 97 18.32 -18.22 2.31
C LEU A 97 19.24 -17.07 2.72
N ASN A 98 20.02 -17.27 3.78
CA ASN A 98 21.07 -16.37 4.22
C ASN A 98 22.39 -17.14 4.30
N GLY A 99 23.41 -16.70 3.58
CA GLY A 99 24.67 -17.42 3.48
C GLY A 99 25.58 -16.84 2.40
N PRO A 100 26.61 -17.60 1.97
CA PRO A 100 27.50 -17.22 0.89
C PRO A 100 26.76 -16.89 -0.43
N PRO A 101 27.36 -16.10 -1.35
CA PRO A 101 26.68 -15.63 -2.57
C PRO A 101 26.15 -16.74 -3.48
N ASP A 102 26.76 -17.93 -3.44
CA ASP A 102 26.43 -19.13 -4.20
C ASP A 102 25.37 -20.01 -3.53
N ILE A 103 24.86 -19.63 -2.34
CA ILE A 103 23.91 -20.47 -1.58
C ILE A 103 22.60 -20.70 -2.32
N LYS A 104 22.16 -19.74 -3.15
CA LYS A 104 20.94 -19.88 -3.96
C LYS A 104 21.09 -20.99 -4.99
N GLU A 105 22.24 -21.05 -5.68
CA GLU A 105 22.53 -22.07 -6.69
C GLU A 105 22.64 -23.44 -6.03
N LYS A 106 23.39 -23.52 -4.93
CA LYS A 106 23.56 -24.78 -4.17
C LYS A 106 22.26 -25.31 -3.57
N PHE A 107 21.39 -24.42 -3.10
CA PHE A 107 20.06 -24.81 -2.63
C PHE A 107 19.19 -25.30 -3.81
N ALA A 108 19.31 -24.68 -4.98
CA ALA A 108 18.65 -25.16 -6.20
C ALA A 108 19.09 -26.58 -6.54
N ASP A 109 20.39 -26.84 -6.48
CA ASP A 109 20.98 -28.16 -6.78
C ASP A 109 20.47 -29.22 -5.80
N LEU A 110 20.46 -28.92 -4.49
CA LEU A 110 19.90 -29.81 -3.48
C LEU A 110 18.41 -30.07 -3.72
N ALA A 111 17.63 -29.02 -3.96
CA ALA A 111 16.20 -29.16 -4.24
C ALA A 111 15.99 -30.04 -5.49
N HIS A 112 16.79 -29.85 -6.53
CA HIS A 112 16.74 -30.63 -7.76
C HIS A 112 17.13 -32.10 -7.57
N GLU A 113 18.10 -32.40 -6.71
CA GLU A 113 18.48 -33.78 -6.34
C GLU A 113 17.31 -34.53 -5.71
N HIS A 114 16.49 -33.83 -4.92
CA HIS A 114 15.24 -34.38 -4.37
C HIS A 114 14.03 -34.21 -5.31
N GLY A 115 14.23 -33.91 -6.59
CA GLY A 115 13.17 -33.84 -7.59
C GLY A 115 12.30 -32.58 -7.51
N TYR A 116 12.71 -31.55 -6.78
CA TYR A 116 12.01 -30.27 -6.68
C TYR A 116 12.50 -29.25 -7.70
N THR A 117 11.62 -28.40 -8.20
CA THR A 117 12.00 -27.24 -9.03
C THR A 117 11.94 -25.95 -8.24
N THR A 118 12.99 -25.14 -8.37
CA THR A 118 13.10 -23.87 -7.66
C THR A 118 13.10 -22.67 -8.60
N VAL A 119 12.41 -21.60 -8.20
CA VAL A 119 12.45 -20.30 -8.88
C VAL A 119 13.18 -19.28 -7.99
N PRO A 120 14.22 -18.60 -8.49
CA PRO A 120 14.87 -17.54 -7.75
C PRO A 120 13.93 -16.33 -7.62
N THR A 121 13.79 -15.84 -6.39
CA THR A 121 13.05 -14.60 -6.09
C THR A 121 14.07 -13.53 -5.73
N ASP A 122 14.13 -12.46 -6.51
CA ASP A 122 15.01 -11.32 -6.28
C ASP A 122 14.32 -10.23 -5.45
N ASP A 123 14.09 -10.53 -4.17
CA ASP A 123 13.46 -9.58 -3.23
C ASP A 123 14.46 -8.87 -2.31
N GLY A 124 15.76 -9.01 -2.60
CA GLY A 124 16.86 -8.66 -1.69
C GLY A 124 17.14 -7.17 -1.46
N SER A 125 16.31 -6.23 -1.93
CA SER A 125 16.53 -4.82 -1.56
C SER A 125 15.82 -4.51 -0.24
N LEU A 126 16.56 -4.09 0.78
CA LEU A 126 15.99 -3.52 2.02
C LEU A 126 14.95 -2.43 1.71
N LEU A 127 15.13 -1.71 0.60
CA LEU A 127 14.19 -0.71 0.11
C LEU A 127 12.85 -1.31 -0.33
N ALA A 128 12.80 -2.54 -0.87
CA ALA A 128 11.54 -3.21 -1.23
C ALA A 128 10.68 -3.51 0.00
N THR A 129 11.29 -3.82 1.15
CA THR A 129 10.57 -4.10 2.41
C THR A 129 9.98 -2.87 3.11
N ILE A 130 10.35 -1.65 2.69
CA ILE A 130 9.79 -0.41 3.23
C ILE A 130 8.42 -0.16 2.59
N PRO A 131 7.34 0.01 3.38
CA PRO A 131 6.03 0.37 2.84
C PRO A 131 6.10 1.64 1.98
N THR A 132 5.43 1.65 0.83
CA THR A 132 5.38 2.78 -0.10
C THR A 132 5.04 4.12 0.56
N PRO A 133 4.10 4.20 1.53
CA PRO A 133 3.82 5.46 2.24
C PRO A 133 5.04 6.02 2.95
N VAL A 134 5.86 5.18 3.60
CA VAL A 134 7.06 5.59 4.34
C VAL A 134 8.11 6.16 3.38
N LYS A 135 8.25 5.57 2.18
CA LYS A 135 9.15 6.10 1.14
C LYS A 135 8.75 7.52 0.74
N LEU A 136 7.45 7.74 0.52
CA LEU A 136 6.92 9.06 0.17
C LEU A 136 7.12 10.07 1.30
N THR A 137 6.88 9.70 2.56
CA THR A 137 7.18 10.54 3.73
C THR A 137 8.66 10.94 3.76
N ALA A 138 9.57 10.00 3.52
CA ALA A 138 11.00 10.25 3.55
C ALA A 138 11.45 11.22 2.44
N VAL A 139 10.86 11.13 1.24
CA VAL A 139 11.09 12.10 0.15
C VAL A 139 10.61 13.49 0.55
N ILE A 140 9.41 13.59 1.13
CA ILE A 140 8.84 14.87 1.60
C ILE A 140 9.72 15.50 2.69
N ILE A 141 10.16 14.73 3.69
CA ILE A 141 11.08 15.21 4.73
C ILE A 141 12.44 15.62 4.14
N GLY A 142 12.98 14.84 3.19
CA GLY A 142 14.20 15.17 2.48
C GLY A 142 14.09 16.53 1.76
N LEU A 143 12.97 16.76 1.07
CA LEU A 143 12.67 18.03 0.42
C LEU A 143 12.56 19.18 1.43
N LEU A 144 11.84 18.99 2.55
CA LEU A 144 11.76 19.99 3.62
C LEU A 144 13.15 20.38 4.12
N THR A 145 13.99 19.38 4.37
CA THR A 145 15.35 19.55 4.89
C THR A 145 16.23 20.33 3.91
N PHE A 146 16.14 19.99 2.62
CA PHE A 146 16.82 20.71 1.54
C PHE A 146 16.43 22.20 1.51
N ILE A 147 15.13 22.49 1.62
CA ILE A 147 14.59 23.87 1.58
C ILE A 147 15.04 24.66 2.80
N LEU A 148 14.92 24.08 3.99
CA LEU A 148 15.32 24.72 5.24
C LEU A 148 16.82 25.03 5.28
N ALA A 149 17.66 24.08 4.82
CA ALA A 149 19.09 24.29 4.70
C ALA A 149 19.43 25.42 3.72
N GLY A 150 18.77 25.45 2.55
CA GLY A 150 18.95 26.55 1.60
C GLY A 150 18.47 27.91 2.14
N LEU A 151 17.33 27.94 2.82
CA LEU A 151 16.78 29.14 3.44
C LEU A 151 17.72 29.72 4.50
N HIS A 152 18.35 28.87 5.32
CA HIS A 152 19.33 29.28 6.31
C HIS A 152 20.46 30.12 5.68
N VAL A 153 21.04 29.63 4.56
CA VAL A 153 22.10 30.35 3.83
C VAL A 153 21.58 31.66 3.23
N ILE A 154 20.37 31.66 2.67
CA ILE A 154 19.75 32.87 2.10
C ILE A 154 19.54 33.95 3.17
N LEU A 155 19.06 33.57 4.36
CA LEU A 155 18.89 34.49 5.49
C LEU A 155 20.25 34.99 6.02
N GLY A 156 21.30 34.16 5.95
CA GLY A 156 22.69 34.50 6.30
C GLY A 156 23.44 35.32 5.25
N SER A 157 22.86 35.57 4.07
CA SER A 157 23.46 36.27 2.92
C SER A 157 24.28 37.54 3.24
N ARG A 158 23.79 38.41 4.14
CA ARG A 158 24.51 39.63 4.56
C ARG A 158 25.84 39.30 5.25
N ARG A 159 25.88 38.24 6.07
CA ARG A 159 27.09 37.79 6.76
C ARG A 159 28.15 37.34 5.75
N TYR A 160 27.77 36.56 4.74
CA TYR A 160 28.67 36.14 3.66
C TYR A 160 29.18 37.33 2.84
N ALA A 161 28.34 38.32 2.56
CA ALA A 161 28.75 39.53 1.85
C ALA A 161 29.77 40.37 2.65
N ILE A 162 29.59 40.50 3.97
CA ILE A 162 30.54 41.17 4.87
C ILE A 162 31.88 40.44 4.86
N HIS A 163 31.89 39.11 5.00
CA HIS A 163 33.13 38.33 4.96
C HIS A 163 33.87 38.47 3.62
N ASN A 164 33.15 38.49 2.49
CA ASN A 164 33.73 38.71 1.16
C ASN A 164 34.36 40.10 1.02
N VAL A 165 33.77 41.15 1.59
CA VAL A 165 34.38 42.51 1.58
C VAL A 165 35.66 42.57 2.40
N HIS A 166 35.71 41.83 3.50
CA HIS A 166 36.91 41.72 4.33
C HIS A 166 37.96 40.76 3.75
N GLY A 167 37.75 40.21 2.55
CA GLY A 167 38.71 39.31 1.89
C GLY A 167 38.86 37.94 2.57
N LEU A 168 37.92 37.56 3.45
CA LEU A 168 37.97 36.28 4.14
C LEU A 168 37.65 35.13 3.17
N PRO A 169 38.35 33.99 3.26
CA PRO A 169 38.06 32.83 2.42
C PRO A 169 36.67 32.26 2.72
N HIS A 170 36.00 31.73 1.69
CA HIS A 170 34.66 31.15 1.81
C HIS A 170 34.58 30.02 2.85
N SER A 171 35.66 29.25 3.03
CA SER A 171 35.78 28.20 4.04
C SER A 171 35.63 28.72 5.47
N PHE A 172 36.04 29.96 5.75
CA PHE A 172 35.89 30.59 7.07
C PHE A 172 34.41 30.78 7.44
N SER A 173 33.58 31.13 6.46
CA SER A 173 32.14 31.30 6.67
C SER A 173 31.45 29.96 6.91
N ILE A 174 31.77 28.96 6.08
CA ILE A 174 31.20 27.60 6.19
C ILE A 174 31.57 26.97 7.52
N PHE A 175 32.85 27.06 7.93
CA PHE A 175 33.31 26.54 9.21
C PHE A 175 32.70 27.29 10.40
N GLY A 176 32.53 28.60 10.28
CA GLY A 176 31.87 29.43 11.28
C GLY A 176 30.40 29.05 11.48
N ASP A 177 29.66 28.83 10.39
CA ASP A 177 28.27 28.37 10.45
C ASP A 177 28.20 26.96 11.05
N TRP A 178 28.99 26.02 10.54
CA TRP A 178 29.06 24.66 11.06
C TRP A 178 29.34 24.64 12.57
N ARG A 179 30.39 25.33 13.02
CA ARG A 179 30.76 25.40 14.44
C ARG A 179 29.65 26.03 15.30
N SER A 180 28.90 26.99 14.77
CA SER A 180 27.77 27.60 15.48
C SER A 180 26.54 26.71 15.53
N SER A 181 26.34 25.86 14.51
CA SER A 181 25.18 24.97 14.40
C SER A 181 25.40 23.61 15.09
N VAL A 182 26.64 23.13 15.22
CA VAL A 182 26.97 21.84 15.83
C VAL A 182 26.35 21.66 17.23
N PRO A 183 26.42 22.62 18.17
CA PRO A 183 25.81 22.44 19.49
C PRO A 183 24.29 22.27 19.42
N ALA A 184 23.63 23.02 18.54
CA ALA A 184 22.19 22.91 18.35
C ALA A 184 21.81 21.57 17.70
N ILE A 185 22.54 21.16 16.66
CA ILE A 185 22.33 19.88 15.97
C ILE A 185 22.58 18.73 16.94
N ALA A 186 23.67 18.76 17.71
CA ALA A 186 23.98 17.74 18.71
C ALA A 186 22.91 17.68 19.81
N GLY A 187 22.46 18.85 20.31
CA GLY A 187 21.38 18.92 21.29
C GLY A 187 20.07 18.33 20.75
N THR A 188 19.66 18.70 19.54
CA THR A 188 18.47 18.14 18.89
C THR A 188 18.63 16.64 18.64
N ALA A 189 19.78 16.19 18.15
CA ALA A 189 20.06 14.77 17.92
C ALA A 189 19.98 13.97 19.23
N VAL A 190 20.52 14.48 20.33
CA VAL A 190 20.42 13.84 21.65
C VAL A 190 18.97 13.78 22.12
N VAL A 191 18.22 14.87 22.04
CA VAL A 191 16.80 14.91 22.47
C VAL A 191 15.94 13.97 21.63
N VAL A 192 16.10 13.99 20.30
CA VAL A 192 15.36 13.12 19.38
C VAL A 192 15.74 11.66 19.60
N SER A 193 17.03 11.35 19.74
CA SER A 193 17.50 9.98 19.98
C SER A 193 17.02 9.45 21.33
N ALA A 194 17.09 10.26 22.39
CA ALA A 194 16.61 9.88 23.72
C ALA A 194 15.10 9.67 23.72
N GLY A 195 14.33 10.58 23.13
CA GLY A 195 12.88 10.44 23.00
C GLY A 195 12.49 9.21 22.20
N THR A 196 13.13 9.00 21.05
CA THR A 196 12.90 7.83 20.19
C THR A 196 13.22 6.53 20.91
N THR A 197 14.34 6.47 21.62
CA THR A 197 14.75 5.31 22.43
C THR A 197 13.73 5.04 23.54
N PHE A 198 13.25 6.09 24.21
CA PHE A 198 12.21 5.99 25.24
C PHE A 198 10.88 5.44 24.68
N PHE A 199 10.42 5.97 23.54
CA PHE A 199 9.20 5.49 22.88
C PHE A 199 9.35 4.05 22.37
N LEU A 200 10.50 3.70 21.79
CA LEU A 200 10.77 2.34 21.33
C LEU A 200 10.78 1.35 22.49
N HIS A 201 11.39 1.72 23.63
CA HIS A 201 11.31 0.93 24.86
C HIS A 201 9.86 0.71 25.30
N GLY A 202 9.07 1.79 25.37
CA GLY A 202 7.67 1.71 25.78
C GLY A 202 6.78 0.93 24.79
N TYR A 203 7.12 0.94 23.50
CA TYR A 203 6.34 0.26 22.46
C TYR A 203 6.65 -1.23 22.35
N ASN A 204 7.94 -1.61 22.27
CA ASN A 204 8.33 -2.99 22.00
C ASN A 204 9.52 -3.49 22.84
N GLY A 205 9.90 -2.78 23.90
CA GLY A 205 10.97 -3.20 24.80
C GLY A 205 12.35 -3.32 24.13
N PHE A 206 12.60 -2.57 23.05
CA PHE A 206 13.79 -2.68 22.19
C PHE A 206 13.86 -3.93 21.30
N ALA A 207 12.72 -4.56 21.00
CA ALA A 207 12.66 -5.59 19.98
C ALA A 207 13.20 -5.07 18.64
N GLN A 208 14.07 -5.87 18.00
CA GLN A 208 14.68 -5.55 16.70
C GLN A 208 15.49 -4.23 16.66
N TRP A 209 16.13 -3.83 17.77
CA TRP A 209 16.95 -2.60 17.86
C TRP A 209 17.96 -2.44 16.71
N GLN A 210 18.62 -3.51 16.29
CA GLN A 210 19.62 -3.46 15.21
C GLN A 210 18.99 -3.01 13.88
N LEU A 211 17.93 -3.67 13.43
CA LEU A 211 17.18 -3.30 12.22
C LEU A 211 16.60 -1.89 12.31
N TYR A 212 16.05 -1.53 13.48
CA TYR A 212 15.54 -0.20 13.73
C TYR A 212 16.64 0.87 13.57
N SER A 213 17.79 0.67 14.24
CA SER A 213 18.92 1.60 14.20
C SER A 213 19.51 1.73 12.78
N ALA A 214 19.61 0.63 12.03
CA ALA A 214 20.06 0.65 10.64
C ALA A 214 19.16 1.54 9.77
N ASN A 215 17.83 1.39 9.88
CA ASN A 215 16.87 2.24 9.18
C ASN A 215 16.99 3.71 9.61
N VAL A 216 17.14 3.98 10.91
CA VAL A 216 17.36 5.35 11.42
C VAL A 216 18.62 5.96 10.80
N PHE A 217 19.73 5.23 10.72
CA PHE A 217 20.96 5.72 10.11
C PHE A 217 20.83 5.95 8.60
N ILE A 218 20.10 5.09 7.88
CA ILE A 218 19.81 5.29 6.46
C ILE A 218 19.02 6.58 6.25
N PHE A 219 17.91 6.78 6.99
CA PHE A 219 17.09 7.98 6.87
C PHE A 219 17.83 9.23 7.35
N ALA A 220 18.61 9.14 8.42
CA ALA A 220 19.45 10.24 8.90
C ALA A 220 20.52 10.61 7.87
N GLY A 221 21.19 9.62 7.27
CA GLY A 221 22.17 9.82 6.20
C GLY A 221 21.54 10.50 4.98
N MET A 222 20.35 10.06 4.58
CA MET A 222 19.60 10.71 3.49
C MET A 222 19.19 12.14 3.84
N GLY A 223 18.76 12.40 5.07
CA GLY A 223 18.45 13.74 5.58
C GLY A 223 19.67 14.66 5.59
N VAL A 224 20.82 14.17 6.05
CA VAL A 224 22.10 14.90 6.02
C VAL A 224 22.52 15.19 4.59
N PHE A 225 22.40 14.22 3.68
CA PHE A 225 22.67 14.43 2.25
C PHE A 225 21.79 15.54 1.67
N CYS A 226 20.48 15.53 1.92
CA CYS A 226 19.56 16.59 1.51
C CYS A 226 19.90 17.95 2.13
N ALA A 227 20.30 17.99 3.40
CA ALA A 227 20.72 19.22 4.07
C ALA A 227 21.99 19.82 3.44
N VAL A 228 23.01 18.99 3.24
CA VAL A 228 24.30 19.39 2.65
C VAL A 228 24.10 19.87 1.23
N THR A 229 23.34 19.13 0.41
CA THR A 229 23.06 19.52 -0.97
C THR A 229 22.26 20.82 -1.05
N GLY A 230 21.26 21.01 -0.17
CA GLY A 230 20.49 22.26 -0.07
C GLY A 230 21.35 23.47 0.34
N TYR A 231 22.21 23.28 1.34
CA TYR A 231 23.17 24.29 1.78
C TYR A 231 24.13 24.68 0.65
N VAL A 232 24.77 23.69 0.03
CA VAL A 232 25.75 23.90 -1.06
C VAL A 232 25.09 24.57 -2.26
N ALA A 233 23.89 24.12 -2.67
CA ALA A 233 23.15 24.72 -3.77
C ALA A 233 22.86 26.21 -3.51
N ALA A 234 22.35 26.55 -2.32
CA ALA A 234 22.09 27.95 -1.95
C ALA A 234 23.39 28.77 -1.87
N PHE A 235 24.46 28.19 -1.32
CA PHE A 235 25.76 28.85 -1.21
C PHE A 235 26.38 29.17 -2.58
N VAL A 236 26.32 28.23 -3.53
CA VAL A 236 26.75 28.43 -4.92
C VAL A 236 25.94 29.54 -5.60
N VAL A 237 24.62 29.58 -5.36
CA VAL A 237 23.77 30.66 -5.89
C VAL A 237 24.19 32.02 -5.32
N ILE A 238 24.48 32.12 -4.02
CA ILE A 238 24.88 33.37 -3.38
C ILE A 238 26.26 33.85 -3.83
N THR A 239 27.23 32.95 -3.95
CA THR A 239 28.60 33.30 -4.39
C THR A 239 28.67 33.77 -5.83
N ARG A 240 27.73 33.32 -6.69
CA ARG A 240 27.58 33.83 -8.07
C ARG A 240 26.78 35.13 -8.18
N THR A 241 26.29 35.68 -7.07
CA THR A 241 25.57 36.96 -7.05
C THR A 241 26.50 38.15 -6.88
N ASN A 242 26.15 39.28 -7.51
CA ASN A 242 26.96 40.50 -7.48
C ASN A 242 27.11 41.06 -6.04
N VAL A 243 28.34 41.06 -5.52
CA VAL A 243 28.72 41.42 -4.13
C VAL A 243 28.21 42.81 -3.73
N LEU A 244 28.22 43.77 -4.68
CA LEU A 244 27.75 45.14 -4.46
C LEU A 244 26.23 45.22 -4.17
N GLY A 245 25.45 44.30 -4.74
CA GLY A 245 24.02 44.18 -4.49
C GLY A 245 23.75 43.57 -3.11
N ALA A 246 24.52 42.55 -2.74
CA ALA A 246 24.41 41.88 -1.44
C ALA A 246 24.72 42.81 -0.25
N LEU A 247 25.72 43.70 -0.38
CA LEU A 247 26.05 44.74 0.60
C LEU A 247 24.95 45.79 0.81
N LYS A 248 24.21 46.13 -0.24
CA LYS A 248 23.06 47.05 -0.18
C LYS A 248 21.75 46.35 0.23
N GLY A 249 21.78 45.03 0.48
CA GLY A 249 20.58 44.22 0.76
C GLY A 249 19.76 43.85 -0.48
N ASN A 250 20.21 44.20 -1.70
CA ASN A 250 19.62 43.79 -2.97
C ASN A 250 20.11 42.37 -3.32
N LEU A 251 19.56 41.39 -2.63
CA LEU A 251 20.11 40.02 -2.61
C LEU A 251 19.56 39.06 -3.65
N VAL A 252 18.61 39.47 -4.50
CA VAL A 252 17.86 38.51 -5.30
C VAL A 252 18.26 38.58 -6.78
N SER A 253 19.20 37.74 -7.18
CA SER A 253 19.37 37.40 -8.59
C SER A 253 18.11 36.69 -9.12
N ARG A 254 17.83 36.82 -10.42
CA ARG A 254 16.72 36.10 -11.08
C ARG A 254 16.73 34.58 -10.79
N PRO A 255 17.87 33.87 -10.79
CA PRO A 255 17.94 32.45 -10.47
C PRO A 255 17.36 32.08 -9.10
N LEU A 256 17.67 32.84 -8.05
CA LEU A 256 17.18 32.55 -6.69
C LEU A 256 15.65 32.63 -6.57
N SER A 257 15.04 33.57 -7.29
CA SER A 257 13.58 33.68 -7.39
C SER A 257 12.97 32.49 -8.14
N PHE A 258 13.58 32.07 -9.24
CA PHE A 258 13.10 30.91 -10.01
C PHE A 258 13.22 29.60 -9.20
N SER A 259 14.32 29.38 -8.50
CA SER A 259 14.51 28.21 -7.64
C SER A 259 13.49 28.15 -6.51
N ALA A 260 13.18 29.28 -5.86
CA ALA A 260 12.16 29.34 -4.81
C ALA A 260 10.76 28.99 -5.33
N HIS A 261 10.41 29.46 -6.54
CA HIS A 261 9.15 29.09 -7.18
C HIS A 261 9.13 27.62 -7.63
N GLY A 262 10.24 27.09 -8.14
CA GLY A 262 10.37 25.67 -8.52
C GLY A 262 10.20 24.73 -7.32
N ILE A 263 10.88 25.03 -6.22
CA ILE A 263 10.71 24.34 -4.93
C ILE A 263 9.23 24.32 -4.52
N ARG A 264 8.56 25.47 -4.63
CA ARG A 264 7.15 25.58 -4.26
C ARG A 264 6.23 24.77 -5.17
N ILE A 265 6.52 24.68 -6.46
CA ILE A 265 5.78 23.81 -7.39
C ILE A 265 5.91 22.34 -6.98
N VAL A 266 7.14 21.90 -6.67
CA VAL A 266 7.39 20.52 -6.21
C VAL A 266 6.68 20.26 -4.88
N ALA A 267 6.76 21.17 -3.92
CA ALA A 267 6.06 21.07 -2.64
C ALA A 267 4.53 21.02 -2.80
N LEU A 268 3.97 21.84 -3.69
CA LEU A 268 2.54 21.83 -4.01
C LEU A 268 2.13 20.48 -4.63
N PHE A 269 2.92 19.94 -5.57
CA PHE A 269 2.65 18.64 -6.17
C PHE A 269 2.57 17.53 -5.11
N PHE A 270 3.59 17.40 -4.24
CA PHE A 270 3.59 16.40 -3.17
C PHE A 270 2.51 16.63 -2.11
N GLY A 271 2.20 17.89 -1.79
CA GLY A 271 1.13 18.23 -0.85
C GLY A 271 -0.26 17.90 -1.39
N LEU A 272 -0.52 18.17 -2.68
CA LEU A 272 -1.76 17.77 -3.33
C LEU A 272 -1.91 16.24 -3.36
N ALA A 273 -0.86 15.52 -3.73
CA ALA A 273 -0.85 14.06 -3.73
C ALA A 273 -1.10 13.48 -2.32
N SER A 274 -0.49 14.07 -1.30
CA SER A 274 -0.66 13.64 0.10
C SER A 274 -2.07 13.91 0.62
N ILE A 275 -2.65 15.09 0.32
CA ILE A 275 -4.04 15.42 0.69
C ILE A 275 -5.03 14.50 -0.02
N ALA A 276 -4.85 14.26 -1.31
CA ALA A 276 -5.70 13.33 -2.06
C ALA A 276 -5.69 11.93 -1.42
N SER A 277 -4.49 11.44 -1.07
CA SER A 277 -4.32 10.16 -0.37
C SER A 277 -4.96 10.18 1.02
N LEU A 278 -4.82 11.27 1.78
CA LEU A 278 -5.43 11.39 3.11
C LEU A 278 -6.95 11.31 3.03
N VAL A 279 -7.54 12.06 2.11
CA VAL A 279 -9.00 12.08 1.95
C VAL A 279 -9.52 10.72 1.51
N MET A 280 -8.81 10.05 0.62
CA MET A 280 -9.08 8.67 0.21
C MET A 280 -9.09 7.71 1.42
N PHE A 281 -8.04 7.72 2.25
CA PHE A 281 -8.01 6.86 3.45
C PHE A 281 -9.06 7.23 4.49
N ILE A 282 -9.46 8.51 4.62
CA ILE A 282 -10.56 8.92 5.50
C ILE A 282 -11.89 8.36 5.00
N GLN A 283 -12.15 8.47 3.69
CA GLN A 283 -13.37 7.91 3.08
C GLN A 283 -13.41 6.40 3.24
N GLU A 284 -12.27 5.75 3.05
CA GLU A 284 -12.14 4.31 3.23
C GLU A 284 -12.39 3.90 4.70
N ALA A 285 -11.86 4.66 5.66
CA ALA A 285 -12.10 4.40 7.08
C ALA A 285 -13.58 4.52 7.47
N ASN A 286 -14.28 5.54 6.94
CA ASN A 286 -15.73 5.68 7.16
C ASN A 286 -16.50 4.51 6.55
N ARG A 287 -16.11 4.08 5.35
CA ARG A 287 -16.73 2.94 4.65
C ARG A 287 -16.49 1.61 5.37
N HIS A 288 -15.28 1.41 5.89
CA HIS A 288 -14.99 0.27 6.74
C HIS A 288 -15.82 0.28 8.03
N ALA A 289 -16.13 1.46 8.59
CA ALA A 289 -17.06 1.54 9.71
C ALA A 289 -18.49 1.13 9.30
N GLU A 290 -18.95 1.53 8.11
CA GLU A 290 -20.28 1.16 7.56
C GLU A 290 -20.44 -0.35 7.35
N TYR A 291 -19.39 -1.04 6.86
CA TYR A 291 -19.47 -2.48 6.56
C TYR A 291 -19.13 -3.40 7.74
N SER A 292 -18.71 -2.85 8.88
CA SER A 292 -18.32 -3.65 10.03
C SER A 292 -19.44 -4.57 10.52
N GLU A 293 -20.69 -4.11 10.48
CA GLU A 293 -21.85 -4.90 10.88
C GLU A 293 -22.09 -6.07 9.90
N GLU A 294 -22.01 -5.81 8.60
CA GLU A 294 -22.22 -6.82 7.55
C GLU A 294 -21.18 -7.93 7.59
N TRP A 295 -19.92 -7.59 7.86
CA TRP A 295 -18.86 -8.58 8.09
C TRP A 295 -19.08 -9.39 9.38
N THR A 296 -19.56 -8.76 10.45
CA THR A 296 -19.80 -9.44 11.73
C THR A 296 -20.92 -10.47 11.63
N LYS A 297 -21.97 -10.17 10.85
CA LYS A 297 -23.10 -11.08 10.58
C LYS A 297 -22.68 -12.40 9.93
N ARG A 298 -21.53 -12.42 9.24
CA ARG A 298 -21.04 -13.53 8.41
C ARG A 298 -19.68 -14.06 8.89
N SER A 299 -19.50 -14.04 10.22
CA SER A 299 -18.24 -14.43 10.87
C SER A 299 -17.98 -15.95 10.86
N ASP A 300 -18.98 -16.73 10.48
CA ASP A 300 -19.00 -18.17 10.32
C ASP A 300 -18.52 -18.66 8.94
N VAL A 301 -18.25 -17.75 8.00
CA VAL A 301 -17.72 -18.10 6.68
C VAL A 301 -16.19 -18.17 6.72
N PHE A 302 -15.63 -19.27 6.21
CA PHE A 302 -14.20 -19.55 6.22
C PHE A 302 -13.62 -19.62 4.82
N SER A 303 -12.37 -19.19 4.67
CA SER A 303 -11.56 -19.47 3.50
C SER A 303 -10.51 -20.53 3.83
N ALA A 304 -10.19 -21.38 2.87
CA ALA A 304 -9.08 -22.32 2.99
C ALA A 304 -7.82 -21.75 2.32
N LEU A 305 -6.69 -21.83 3.01
CA LEU A 305 -5.39 -21.59 2.40
C LEU A 305 -4.85 -22.92 1.89
N VAL A 306 -4.50 -22.91 0.61
CA VAL A 306 -3.97 -24.06 -0.10
C VAL A 306 -2.49 -23.83 -0.35
N SER A 307 -1.70 -24.92 -0.38
CA SER A 307 -0.27 -24.83 -0.65
C SER A 307 0.04 -24.19 -2.01
N GLY A 308 1.14 -23.46 -2.10
CA GLY A 308 1.66 -22.96 -3.38
C GLY A 308 2.36 -24.09 -4.14
N GLY A 309 2.26 -24.13 -5.47
CA GLY A 309 2.99 -25.09 -6.29
C GLY A 309 2.34 -26.47 -6.45
N ILE A 310 1.00 -26.52 -6.48
CA ILE A 310 0.23 -27.78 -6.61
C ILE A 310 0.20 -28.27 -8.07
N GLY A 311 0.60 -27.44 -9.04
CA GLY A 311 0.70 -27.85 -10.43
C GLY A 311 -0.56 -28.56 -10.95
N ASP A 312 -0.38 -29.68 -11.63
CA ASP A 312 -1.48 -30.51 -12.14
C ASP A 312 -2.24 -31.28 -11.04
N ASP A 313 -1.62 -31.53 -9.88
CA ASP A 313 -2.27 -32.20 -8.74
C ASP A 313 -3.42 -31.36 -8.17
N MET A 314 -3.48 -30.06 -8.50
CA MET A 314 -4.53 -29.17 -8.03
C MET A 314 -5.89 -29.63 -8.54
N LYS A 315 -5.93 -30.28 -9.71
CA LYS A 315 -7.15 -30.89 -10.28
C LYS A 315 -7.81 -31.91 -9.35
N GLN A 316 -7.06 -32.52 -8.41
CA GLN A 316 -7.59 -33.48 -7.45
C GLN A 316 -8.53 -32.85 -6.41
N LEU A 317 -8.44 -31.53 -6.19
CA LEU A 317 -9.35 -30.81 -5.29
C LEU A 317 -10.74 -30.59 -5.94
N GLY A 318 -10.80 -30.48 -7.26
CA GLY A 318 -12.02 -30.16 -8.00
C GLY A 318 -13.20 -31.08 -7.70
N PRO A 319 -13.08 -32.41 -7.87
CA PRO A 319 -14.17 -33.35 -7.60
C PRO A 319 -14.69 -33.29 -6.16
N GLU A 320 -13.80 -33.07 -5.20
CA GLU A 320 -14.15 -33.00 -3.80
C GLU A 320 -14.87 -31.68 -3.46
N LEU A 321 -14.42 -30.56 -4.05
CA LEU A 321 -15.13 -29.29 -3.95
C LEU A 321 -16.53 -29.37 -4.59
N ARG A 322 -16.69 -30.08 -5.72
CA ARG A 322 -18.03 -30.34 -6.29
C ARG A 322 -18.91 -31.15 -5.33
N ARG A 323 -18.35 -32.16 -4.68
CA ARG A 323 -19.09 -32.96 -3.67
C ARG A 323 -19.60 -32.08 -2.53
N LEU A 324 -18.74 -31.21 -2.00
CA LEU A 324 -19.11 -30.27 -0.94
C LEU A 324 -20.13 -29.21 -1.41
N ASP A 325 -20.06 -28.79 -2.68
CA ASP A 325 -21.08 -27.92 -3.29
C ASP A 325 -22.45 -28.62 -3.39
N HIS A 326 -22.49 -29.88 -3.81
CA HIS A 326 -23.72 -30.69 -3.77
C HIS A 326 -24.30 -30.84 -2.36
N GLU A 327 -23.44 -30.87 -1.34
CA GLU A 327 -23.82 -30.90 0.06
C GLU A 327 -24.16 -29.52 0.65
N GLN A 328 -24.13 -28.45 -0.16
CA GLN A 328 -24.46 -27.09 0.25
C GLN A 328 -23.54 -26.53 1.34
N LYS A 329 -22.27 -26.98 1.36
CA LYS A 329 -21.25 -26.59 2.35
C LYS A 329 -20.25 -25.54 1.84
N LEU A 330 -20.40 -25.10 0.60
CA LEU A 330 -19.53 -24.13 -0.05
C LEU A 330 -20.30 -22.91 -0.52
N LEU A 331 -19.63 -21.77 -0.55
CA LEU A 331 -20.02 -20.58 -1.27
C LEU A 331 -19.01 -20.37 -2.39
N PHE A 332 -19.47 -20.41 -3.63
CA PHE A 332 -18.64 -20.07 -4.79
C PHE A 332 -19.00 -18.65 -5.23
N ILE A 333 -18.01 -17.76 -5.30
CA ILE A 333 -18.19 -16.36 -5.67
C ILE A 333 -17.03 -15.90 -6.56
N ASN A 334 -17.27 -15.78 -7.86
CA ASN A 334 -16.33 -15.17 -8.80
C ASN A 334 -16.86 -13.80 -9.26
N SER A 335 -16.31 -12.75 -8.66
CA SER A 335 -16.63 -11.33 -8.92
C SER A 335 -15.99 -10.74 -10.18
N PHE A 336 -15.12 -11.49 -10.86
CA PHE A 336 -14.38 -11.05 -12.05
C PHE A 336 -14.65 -11.93 -13.27
N TRP A 337 -15.67 -12.79 -13.18
CA TRP A 337 -16.00 -13.68 -14.27
C TRP A 337 -16.45 -12.86 -15.49
N GLN A 338 -15.74 -13.05 -16.60
CA GLN A 338 -15.84 -12.24 -17.82
C GLN A 338 -15.63 -10.72 -17.61
N SER A 339 -15.00 -10.28 -16.53
CA SER A 339 -14.63 -8.87 -16.36
C SER A 339 -13.41 -8.56 -17.22
N SER A 340 -13.62 -8.26 -18.50
CA SER A 340 -12.61 -7.66 -19.36
C SER A 340 -12.78 -6.13 -19.38
N LEU A 341 -11.80 -5.41 -19.95
CA LEU A 341 -11.90 -3.97 -20.19
C LEU A 341 -13.07 -3.58 -21.12
N GLU A 342 -13.68 -4.55 -21.82
CA GLU A 342 -14.71 -4.32 -22.84
C GLU A 342 -16.10 -4.87 -22.45
N PHE A 343 -16.21 -5.69 -21.41
CA PHE A 343 -17.44 -6.43 -21.09
C PHE A 343 -17.95 -6.15 -19.68
N SER A 344 -19.22 -5.75 -19.61
CA SER A 344 -20.08 -5.49 -18.44
C SER A 344 -19.94 -4.13 -17.72
N THR A 345 -21.06 -3.40 -17.73
CA THR A 345 -21.33 -2.12 -17.05
C THR A 345 -21.99 -2.31 -15.67
N THR A 346 -22.23 -3.56 -15.28
CA THR A 346 -23.12 -4.03 -14.22
C THR A 346 -22.42 -5.19 -13.54
N GLY A 347 -21.86 -4.99 -12.33
CA GLY A 347 -21.02 -5.97 -11.65
C GLY A 347 -21.58 -7.40 -11.75
N ARG A 348 -21.04 -8.18 -12.69
CA ARG A 348 -21.46 -9.55 -12.97
C ARG A 348 -20.75 -10.46 -12.00
N ILE A 349 -21.50 -11.36 -11.36
CA ILE A 349 -20.96 -12.28 -10.38
C ILE A 349 -21.43 -13.68 -10.73
N LEU A 350 -20.47 -14.58 -10.93
CA LEU A 350 -20.73 -16.00 -11.07
C LEU A 350 -20.74 -16.63 -9.68
N VAL A 351 -21.83 -17.31 -9.32
CA VAL A 351 -22.07 -17.82 -7.97
C VAL A 351 -22.66 -19.22 -7.99
N ASN A 352 -22.59 -19.96 -6.88
CA ASN A 352 -23.34 -21.21 -6.73
C ASN A 352 -24.75 -20.98 -6.15
N GLN A 353 -25.55 -22.04 -6.12
CA GLN A 353 -26.90 -22.00 -5.55
C GLN A 353 -26.90 -21.68 -4.05
N GLU A 354 -25.91 -22.14 -3.31
CA GLU A 354 -25.84 -21.91 -1.87
C GLU A 354 -25.68 -20.41 -1.56
N PHE A 355 -24.77 -19.75 -2.27
CA PHE A 355 -24.64 -18.30 -2.21
C PHE A 355 -25.95 -17.61 -2.59
N ALA A 356 -26.57 -18.03 -3.70
CA ALA A 356 -27.83 -17.43 -4.15
C ALA A 356 -28.94 -17.55 -3.10
N ARG A 357 -29.00 -18.68 -2.39
CA ARG A 357 -29.96 -18.93 -1.31
C ARG A 357 -29.73 -18.00 -0.10
N GLN A 358 -28.47 -17.75 0.26
CA GLN A 358 -28.12 -16.96 1.45
C GLN A 358 -28.19 -15.45 1.20
N GLU A 359 -27.73 -14.98 0.04
CA GLU A 359 -27.44 -13.56 -0.21
C GLU A 359 -28.40 -12.88 -1.19
N THR A 360 -29.38 -13.61 -1.75
CA THR A 360 -30.26 -13.07 -2.80
C THR A 360 -31.74 -13.31 -2.50
N PRO A 361 -32.66 -12.50 -3.07
CA PRO A 361 -34.10 -12.66 -2.86
C PRO A 361 -34.74 -13.73 -3.78
N ILE A 362 -33.95 -14.53 -4.49
CA ILE A 362 -34.49 -15.58 -5.36
C ILE A 362 -35.23 -16.63 -4.52
N SER A 363 -36.36 -17.14 -5.02
CA SER A 363 -37.15 -18.10 -4.25
C SER A 363 -36.50 -19.49 -4.27
N GLU A 364 -36.60 -20.18 -3.14
CA GLU A 364 -36.11 -21.56 -3.00
C GLU A 364 -36.76 -22.51 -4.01
N GLU A 365 -38.02 -22.25 -4.41
CA GLU A 365 -38.72 -23.01 -5.44
C GLU A 365 -38.02 -22.92 -6.81
N VAL A 366 -37.53 -21.73 -7.19
CA VAL A 366 -36.79 -21.53 -8.44
C VAL A 366 -35.42 -22.20 -8.39
N LEU A 367 -34.69 -22.04 -7.27
CA LEU A 367 -33.40 -22.71 -7.07
C LEU A 367 -33.54 -24.24 -7.12
N SER A 368 -34.52 -24.79 -6.40
CA SER A 368 -34.78 -26.22 -6.33
C SER A 368 -35.26 -26.81 -7.68
N ASP A 369 -36.08 -26.10 -8.45
CA ASP A 369 -36.50 -26.55 -9.79
C ASP A 369 -35.31 -26.56 -10.76
N ALA A 370 -34.50 -25.50 -10.76
CA ALA A 370 -33.30 -25.43 -11.57
C ALA A 370 -32.27 -26.51 -11.18
N ALA A 371 -32.10 -26.80 -9.88
CA ALA A 371 -31.23 -27.86 -9.39
C ALA A 371 -31.63 -29.24 -9.94
N LYS A 372 -32.93 -29.55 -9.95
CA LYS A 372 -33.45 -30.83 -10.46
C LYS A 372 -33.23 -31.01 -11.96
N LYS A 373 -33.24 -29.90 -12.70
CA LYS A 373 -33.03 -29.87 -14.16
C LYS A 373 -31.58 -29.63 -14.54
N ASN A 374 -30.71 -29.40 -13.55
CA ASN A 374 -29.32 -29.06 -13.75
C ASN A 374 -29.14 -27.78 -14.60
N GLU A 375 -29.99 -26.79 -14.35
CA GLU A 375 -30.02 -25.52 -15.08
C GLU A 375 -29.22 -24.44 -14.35
N THR A 376 -28.46 -23.65 -15.10
CA THR A 376 -27.85 -22.40 -14.63
C THR A 376 -28.87 -21.27 -14.71
N ILE A 377 -29.05 -20.52 -13.61
CA ILE A 377 -29.98 -19.39 -13.58
C ILE A 377 -29.22 -18.11 -13.91
N ILE A 378 -29.67 -17.40 -14.93
CA ILE A 378 -29.21 -16.06 -15.29
C ILE A 378 -30.20 -15.07 -14.69
N TYR A 379 -29.82 -14.42 -13.58
CA TYR A 379 -30.68 -13.51 -12.83
C TYR A 379 -30.33 -12.05 -13.11
N LEU A 380 -31.19 -11.36 -13.86
CA LEU A 380 -30.92 -10.06 -14.47
C LEU A 380 -31.92 -8.98 -14.05
N PRO A 381 -31.54 -7.69 -14.14
CA PRO A 381 -32.49 -6.61 -13.95
C PRO A 381 -33.55 -6.67 -15.05
N ALA A 382 -34.80 -6.33 -14.72
CA ALA A 382 -35.90 -6.35 -15.70
C ALA A 382 -35.68 -5.45 -16.95
N ALA A 383 -34.70 -4.54 -16.90
CA ALA A 383 -34.32 -3.66 -18.00
C ALA A 383 -33.10 -4.18 -18.81
N ALA A 384 -32.59 -5.38 -18.52
CA ALA A 384 -31.44 -5.95 -19.22
C ALA A 384 -31.74 -6.25 -20.69
N ASP A 385 -30.75 -6.02 -21.56
CA ASP A 385 -30.82 -6.32 -22.99
C ASP A 385 -30.67 -7.85 -23.22
N ALA A 386 -31.33 -8.37 -24.25
CA ALA A 386 -31.15 -9.74 -24.73
C ALA A 386 -29.70 -10.04 -25.17
N ALA A 387 -28.95 -9.00 -25.57
CA ALA A 387 -27.52 -9.12 -25.85
C ALA A 387 -26.72 -9.65 -24.63
N VAL A 388 -27.06 -9.22 -23.42
CA VAL A 388 -26.38 -9.64 -22.17
C VAL A 388 -26.57 -11.14 -21.93
N VAL A 389 -27.78 -11.67 -22.18
CA VAL A 389 -28.06 -13.11 -22.05
C VAL A 389 -27.21 -13.93 -23.04
N THR A 390 -27.02 -13.41 -24.25
CA THR A 390 -26.21 -14.06 -25.28
C THR A 390 -24.73 -14.09 -24.86
N GLU A 391 -24.21 -12.98 -24.39
CA GLU A 391 -22.83 -12.85 -23.89
C GLU A 391 -22.54 -13.79 -22.70
N ILE A 392 -23.48 -13.90 -21.76
CA ILE A 392 -23.36 -14.82 -20.62
C ILE A 392 -23.34 -16.28 -21.10
N ARG A 393 -24.20 -16.64 -22.08
CA ARG A 393 -24.24 -17.99 -22.66
C ARG A 393 -22.95 -18.33 -23.39
N GLU A 394 -22.38 -17.39 -24.14
CA GLU A 394 -21.08 -17.54 -24.79
C GLU A 394 -19.96 -17.74 -23.76
N GLY A 395 -20.01 -17.02 -22.64
CA GLY A 395 -19.12 -17.24 -21.50
C GLY A 395 -19.19 -18.63 -20.92
N LEU A 396 -20.41 -19.10 -20.63
CA LEU A 396 -20.65 -20.45 -20.13
C LEU A 396 -20.23 -21.53 -21.15
N ALA A 397 -20.42 -21.27 -22.45
CA ALA A 397 -19.94 -22.17 -23.50
C ALA A 397 -18.41 -22.28 -23.48
N GLY A 398 -17.70 -21.15 -23.32
CA GLY A 398 -16.24 -21.13 -23.22
C GLY A 398 -15.72 -21.86 -21.98
N GLU A 399 -16.37 -21.71 -20.82
CA GLU A 399 -16.03 -22.48 -19.61
C GLU A 399 -16.25 -23.98 -19.82
N ALA A 400 -17.39 -24.37 -20.42
CA ALA A 400 -17.72 -25.77 -20.68
C ALA A 400 -16.79 -26.42 -21.72
N GLU A 401 -16.41 -25.67 -22.77
CA GLU A 401 -15.41 -26.09 -23.76
C GLU A 401 -14.05 -26.31 -23.10
N PHE A 402 -13.62 -25.38 -22.25
CA PHE A 402 -12.39 -25.52 -21.47
C PHE A 402 -12.45 -26.70 -20.48
N ALA A 403 -13.63 -27.02 -19.98
CA ALA A 403 -13.88 -28.19 -19.14
C ALA A 403 -13.98 -29.51 -19.92
N GLU A 404 -13.89 -29.48 -21.26
CA GLU A 404 -14.14 -30.63 -22.15
C GLU A 404 -15.53 -31.26 -21.91
N ASN A 405 -16.49 -30.47 -21.42
CA ASN A 405 -17.85 -30.92 -21.11
C ASN A 405 -18.77 -30.75 -22.33
N THR A 406 -18.77 -31.75 -23.21
CA THR A 406 -19.59 -31.73 -24.44
C THR A 406 -21.10 -31.88 -24.19
N ASP A 407 -21.50 -32.27 -22.98
CA ASP A 407 -22.89 -32.55 -22.63
C ASP A 407 -23.62 -31.31 -22.07
N TYR A 408 -22.88 -30.25 -21.76
CA TYR A 408 -23.42 -28.98 -21.29
C TYR A 408 -23.65 -28.03 -22.47
N ASP A 409 -24.91 -27.88 -22.89
CA ASP A 409 -25.35 -26.87 -23.85
C ASP A 409 -25.98 -25.67 -23.11
N PRO A 410 -25.31 -24.50 -23.03
CA PRO A 410 -25.86 -23.33 -22.37
C PRO A 410 -27.20 -22.87 -22.96
N ALA A 411 -27.51 -23.16 -24.22
CA ALA A 411 -28.80 -22.80 -24.81
C ALA A 411 -29.97 -23.60 -24.22
N GLN A 412 -29.71 -24.84 -23.79
CA GLN A 412 -30.72 -25.75 -23.23
C GLN A 412 -30.67 -25.85 -21.70
N ARG A 413 -29.52 -25.55 -21.09
CA ARG A 413 -29.29 -25.63 -19.64
C ARG A 413 -29.21 -24.27 -18.95
N THR A 414 -29.76 -23.21 -19.56
CA THR A 414 -29.89 -21.90 -18.92
C THR A 414 -31.35 -21.47 -18.79
N ARG A 415 -31.69 -20.95 -17.61
CA ARG A 415 -32.97 -20.33 -17.29
C ARG A 415 -32.75 -18.86 -16.99
N VAL A 416 -33.50 -17.98 -17.65
CA VAL A 416 -33.40 -16.54 -17.40
C VAL A 416 -34.51 -16.11 -16.45
N GLU A 417 -34.11 -15.46 -15.37
CA GLU A 417 -35.02 -14.90 -14.36
C GLU A 417 -34.75 -13.40 -14.21
N TYR A 418 -35.80 -12.63 -13.95
CA TYR A 418 -35.69 -11.17 -13.87
C TYR A 418 -36.12 -10.65 -12.49
N TYR A 419 -35.28 -9.84 -11.86
CA TYR A 419 -35.67 -9.14 -10.64
C TYR A 419 -36.35 -7.81 -10.94
N LYS A 420 -37.45 -7.57 -10.22
CA LYS A 420 -38.26 -6.35 -10.33
C LYS A 420 -37.84 -5.26 -9.36
N GLN A 421 -37.21 -5.62 -8.24
CA GLN A 421 -36.74 -4.70 -7.22
C GLN A 421 -35.23 -4.77 -7.11
N PRO A 422 -34.52 -3.62 -6.98
CA PRO A 422 -33.10 -3.62 -6.72
C PRO A 422 -32.81 -4.24 -5.35
N PHE A 423 -31.78 -5.07 -5.28
CA PHE A 423 -31.31 -5.72 -4.05
C PHE A 423 -29.80 -5.53 -3.92
N THR A 424 -29.23 -5.94 -2.79
CA THR A 424 -27.80 -5.87 -2.53
C THR A 424 -27.31 -7.24 -2.11
N VAL A 425 -26.18 -7.68 -2.66
CA VAL A 425 -25.50 -8.91 -2.26
C VAL A 425 -24.19 -8.59 -1.55
N PHE A 426 -23.78 -9.47 -0.65
CA PHE A 426 -22.45 -9.43 -0.04
C PHE A 426 -21.52 -10.36 -0.83
N ASP A 427 -20.50 -9.83 -1.50
CA ASP A 427 -19.64 -10.60 -2.42
C ASP A 427 -18.44 -11.29 -1.74
N TYR A 428 -18.28 -11.12 -0.42
CA TYR A 428 -17.16 -11.64 0.36
C TYR A 428 -15.77 -11.36 -0.23
N PHE A 429 -15.63 -10.32 -1.06
CA PHE A 429 -14.37 -10.04 -1.74
C PHE A 429 -13.24 -9.89 -0.72
N ASN A 430 -12.16 -10.65 -0.92
CA ASN A 430 -11.04 -10.70 0.00
C ASN A 430 -10.43 -9.30 0.19
N PRO A 431 -10.55 -8.71 1.40
CA PRO A 431 -10.02 -7.39 1.65
C PRO A 431 -8.50 -7.47 1.84
N HIS A 432 -7.76 -7.41 0.73
CA HIS A 432 -6.30 -7.32 0.76
C HIS A 432 -5.82 -5.87 0.85
N GLY A 433 -5.01 -5.58 1.86
CA GLY A 433 -4.39 -4.27 2.05
C GLY A 433 -5.34 -3.23 2.62
N SER A 434 -5.01 -1.97 2.38
CA SER A 434 -5.65 -0.80 3.01
C SER A 434 -6.79 -0.19 2.20
N LEU A 435 -6.95 -0.59 0.94
CA LEU A 435 -7.94 -0.07 0.00
C LEU A 435 -8.64 -1.26 -0.63
N THR A 436 -9.94 -1.39 -0.43
CA THR A 436 -10.70 -2.60 -0.76
C THR A 436 -11.86 -2.30 -1.73
N LYS A 437 -12.38 -3.35 -2.39
CA LYS A 437 -13.65 -3.24 -3.13
C LYS A 437 -14.80 -3.03 -2.12
N SER A 438 -15.95 -2.52 -2.57
CA SER A 438 -17.17 -2.64 -1.76
C SER A 438 -17.55 -4.10 -1.66
N PRO A 439 -17.70 -4.67 -0.44
CA PRO A 439 -18.23 -6.00 -0.29
C PRO A 439 -19.73 -6.03 -0.63
N LEU A 440 -20.40 -4.88 -0.61
CA LEU A 440 -21.80 -4.74 -1.02
C LEU A 440 -21.88 -4.39 -2.50
N VAL A 441 -22.53 -5.26 -3.27
CA VAL A 441 -22.80 -5.06 -4.70
C VAL A 441 -24.29 -4.84 -4.90
N HIS A 442 -24.64 -3.67 -5.44
CA HIS A 442 -26.03 -3.27 -5.65
C HIS A 442 -26.52 -3.72 -7.03
N SER A 443 -27.61 -4.49 -7.04
CA SER A 443 -28.29 -5.00 -8.25
C SER A 443 -27.33 -5.61 -9.28
N PRO A 444 -26.51 -6.60 -8.89
CA PRO A 444 -25.60 -7.28 -9.81
C PRO A 444 -26.34 -8.14 -10.83
N GLU A 445 -25.69 -8.41 -11.95
CA GLU A 445 -26.04 -9.53 -12.83
C GLU A 445 -25.51 -10.82 -12.19
N LEU A 446 -26.39 -11.72 -11.80
CA LEU A 446 -25.97 -12.98 -11.18
C LEU A 446 -26.09 -14.14 -12.17
N VAL A 447 -25.06 -14.95 -12.24
CA VAL A 447 -25.08 -16.23 -12.94
C VAL A 447 -24.93 -17.31 -11.90
N ILE A 448 -26.01 -18.02 -11.62
CA ILE A 448 -26.11 -18.99 -10.53
C ILE A 448 -25.93 -20.38 -11.13
N LEU A 449 -24.79 -20.99 -10.87
CA LEU A 449 -24.41 -22.32 -11.31
C LEU A 449 -25.26 -23.41 -10.62
N PRO A 450 -25.56 -24.53 -11.30
CA PRO A 450 -26.22 -25.66 -10.69
C PRO A 450 -25.29 -26.35 -9.66
N PRO A 451 -25.85 -27.19 -8.76
CA PRO A 451 -25.06 -27.93 -7.80
C PRO A 451 -23.97 -28.77 -8.50
N GLY A 452 -22.77 -28.76 -7.95
CA GLY A 452 -21.59 -29.39 -8.52
C GLY A 452 -20.82 -28.51 -9.52
N LEU A 453 -21.20 -27.23 -9.69
CA LEU A 453 -20.49 -26.26 -10.55
C LEU A 453 -20.24 -26.78 -11.98
N GLU A 454 -21.20 -27.52 -12.54
CA GLU A 454 -21.04 -28.35 -13.75
C GLU A 454 -20.38 -27.65 -14.96
N PRO A 455 -20.63 -26.34 -15.24
CA PRO A 455 -20.00 -25.67 -16.38
C PRO A 455 -18.49 -25.43 -16.23
N LEU A 456 -17.97 -25.46 -15.00
CA LEU A 456 -16.56 -25.18 -14.72
C LEU A 456 -15.74 -26.47 -14.78
N SER A 457 -14.46 -26.37 -15.14
CA SER A 457 -13.52 -27.50 -15.07
C SER A 457 -13.01 -27.72 -13.64
N ASP A 458 -12.56 -28.94 -13.31
CA ASP A 458 -11.95 -29.23 -12.00
C ASP A 458 -10.69 -28.40 -11.77
N HIS A 459 -9.97 -28.09 -12.84
CA HIS A 459 -8.83 -27.17 -12.79
C HIS A 459 -9.27 -25.76 -12.39
N ASN A 460 -10.33 -25.22 -13.02
CA ASN A 460 -10.84 -23.88 -12.71
C ASN A 460 -11.37 -23.82 -11.28
N ILE A 461 -12.17 -24.80 -10.84
CA ILE A 461 -12.69 -24.88 -9.46
C ILE A 461 -11.54 -24.92 -8.43
N SER A 462 -10.48 -25.66 -8.73
CA SER A 462 -9.35 -25.74 -7.81
C SER A 462 -8.51 -24.45 -7.81
N ALA A 463 -8.38 -23.81 -8.97
CA ALA A 463 -7.71 -22.52 -9.10
C ALA A 463 -8.47 -21.39 -8.37
N THR A 464 -9.81 -21.39 -8.39
CA THR A 464 -10.62 -20.38 -7.68
C THR A 464 -10.49 -20.49 -6.16
N LEU A 465 -10.22 -21.69 -5.62
CA LEU A 465 -9.91 -21.86 -4.19
C LEU A 465 -8.67 -21.05 -3.77
N THR A 466 -7.60 -21.04 -4.58
CA THR A 466 -6.38 -20.25 -4.30
C THR A 466 -6.63 -18.74 -4.33
N ARG A 467 -7.64 -18.29 -5.07
CA ARG A 467 -8.06 -16.88 -5.17
C ARG A 467 -9.07 -16.49 -4.11
N THR A 468 -9.38 -17.37 -3.15
CA THR A 468 -10.36 -17.13 -2.08
C THR A 468 -11.77 -16.85 -2.63
N GLU A 469 -12.07 -17.39 -3.81
CA GLU A 469 -13.39 -17.33 -4.48
C GLU A 469 -14.28 -18.52 -4.11
N ILE A 470 -13.71 -19.55 -3.46
CA ILE A 470 -14.46 -20.60 -2.76
C ILE A 470 -14.29 -20.38 -1.26
N LEU A 471 -15.44 -20.29 -0.59
CA LEU A 471 -15.55 -20.17 0.85
C LEU A 471 -16.35 -21.35 1.39
N PHE A 472 -16.20 -21.63 2.65
CA PHE A 472 -16.85 -22.72 3.37
C PHE A 472 -17.84 -22.11 4.34
N THR A 473 -19.04 -22.69 4.39
CA THR A 473 -20.14 -22.20 5.25
C THR A 473 -19.83 -22.34 6.74
N ASP A 474 -18.93 -23.27 7.09
CA ASP A 474 -18.49 -23.52 8.45
C ASP A 474 -17.11 -24.19 8.45
N HIS A 475 -16.46 -24.17 9.62
CA HIS A 475 -15.14 -24.79 9.82
C HIS A 475 -15.15 -26.32 9.60
N GLY A 476 -16.27 -27.00 9.91
CA GLY A 476 -16.42 -28.44 9.78
C GLY A 476 -16.33 -28.91 8.33
N ALA A 477 -16.79 -28.12 7.37
CA ALA A 477 -16.65 -28.43 5.94
C ALA A 477 -15.18 -28.46 5.48
N ILE A 478 -14.32 -27.60 6.05
CA ILE A 478 -12.88 -27.62 5.76
C ILE A 478 -12.22 -28.83 6.43
N GLU A 479 -12.58 -29.16 7.66
CA GLU A 479 -12.09 -30.36 8.33
C GLU A 479 -12.47 -31.63 7.58
N GLN A 480 -13.68 -31.65 7.00
CA GLN A 480 -14.11 -32.75 6.16
C GLN A 480 -13.22 -32.90 4.92
N LEU A 481 -13.00 -31.80 4.19
CA LEU A 481 -12.08 -31.76 3.05
C LEU A 481 -10.67 -32.24 3.43
N ARG A 482 -10.16 -31.79 4.59
CA ARG A 482 -8.81 -32.10 5.07
C ARG A 482 -8.64 -33.57 5.46
N ASN A 483 -9.63 -34.15 6.13
CA ASN A 483 -9.50 -35.48 6.76
C ASN A 483 -10.07 -36.62 5.90
N GLU A 484 -11.08 -36.37 5.06
CA GLU A 484 -11.79 -37.42 4.30
C GLU A 484 -11.31 -37.55 2.85
N SER A 485 -10.60 -36.55 2.32
CA SER A 485 -10.12 -36.53 0.93
C SER A 485 -8.61 -36.74 0.82
N PRO A 486 -8.12 -37.56 -0.13
CA PRO A 486 -6.70 -37.61 -0.48
C PRO A 486 -6.11 -36.26 -0.91
N ALA A 487 -6.94 -35.35 -1.41
CA ALA A 487 -6.56 -33.99 -1.78
C ALA A 487 -6.51 -33.04 -0.56
N GLY A 488 -7.04 -33.45 0.59
CA GLY A 488 -7.04 -32.68 1.84
C GLY A 488 -5.64 -32.31 2.33
N LYS A 489 -4.61 -33.09 1.97
CA LYS A 489 -3.19 -32.78 2.25
C LYS A 489 -2.70 -31.46 1.65
N TYR A 490 -3.41 -30.91 0.66
CA TYR A 490 -3.08 -29.63 0.04
C TYR A 490 -3.70 -28.43 0.76
N VAL A 491 -4.70 -28.66 1.61
CA VAL A 491 -5.32 -27.62 2.44
C VAL A 491 -4.48 -27.43 3.69
N LEU A 492 -3.70 -26.34 3.70
CA LEU A 492 -2.76 -26.04 4.78
C LEU A 492 -3.47 -25.48 6.02
N ALA A 493 -4.52 -24.70 5.80
CA ALA A 493 -5.09 -23.85 6.82
C ALA A 493 -6.53 -23.44 6.51
N SER A 494 -7.31 -23.18 7.56
CA SER A 494 -8.60 -22.50 7.49
C SER A 494 -8.49 -21.12 8.14
N ARG A 495 -9.22 -20.13 7.64
CA ARG A 495 -9.28 -18.82 8.28
C ARG A 495 -10.65 -18.18 8.13
N PRO A 496 -11.27 -17.66 9.21
CA PRO A 496 -12.50 -16.90 9.12
C PRO A 496 -12.34 -15.69 8.19
N MET A 497 -13.34 -15.42 7.37
CA MET A 497 -13.31 -14.26 6.47
C MET A 497 -13.29 -12.92 7.24
N ILE A 498 -13.86 -12.89 8.45
CA ILE A 498 -13.80 -11.72 9.34
C ILE A 498 -12.36 -11.34 9.75
N ASP A 499 -11.44 -12.30 9.78
CA ASP A 499 -10.05 -12.02 10.14
C ASP A 499 -9.31 -11.32 9.01
N TYR A 500 -9.65 -11.59 7.75
CA TYR A 500 -9.12 -10.83 6.61
C TYR A 500 -9.58 -9.37 6.70
N TRP A 501 -10.85 -9.15 7.06
CA TRP A 501 -11.38 -7.81 7.31
C TRP A 501 -10.67 -7.08 8.46
N ALA A 502 -10.45 -7.76 9.58
CA ALA A 502 -9.71 -7.20 10.72
C ALA A 502 -8.27 -6.80 10.34
N GLN A 503 -7.59 -7.63 9.54
CA GLN A 503 -6.25 -7.34 9.03
C GLN A 503 -6.25 -6.14 8.07
N SER A 504 -7.26 -6.03 7.20
CA SER A 504 -7.43 -4.88 6.32
C SER A 504 -7.67 -3.60 7.12
N ASN A 505 -8.53 -3.63 8.14
CA ASN A 505 -8.75 -2.50 9.05
C ASN A 505 -7.45 -2.03 9.72
N LYS A 506 -6.65 -2.95 10.25
CA LYS A 506 -5.35 -2.61 10.88
C LYS A 506 -4.40 -1.94 9.89
N SER A 507 -4.35 -2.43 8.65
CA SER A 507 -3.53 -1.86 7.57
C SER A 507 -4.01 -0.47 7.19
N LEU A 508 -5.32 -0.29 7.01
CA LEU A 508 -5.98 1.00 6.73
C LEU A 508 -5.67 2.05 7.78
N TYR A 509 -5.86 1.77 9.07
CA TYR A 509 -5.58 2.75 10.12
C TYR A 509 -4.08 3.08 10.24
N SER A 510 -3.21 2.10 9.97
CA SER A 510 -1.76 2.35 9.90
C SER A 510 -1.43 3.31 8.76
N ASP A 511 -1.97 3.09 7.57
CA ASP A 511 -1.73 3.93 6.40
C ASP A 511 -2.40 5.30 6.50
N LEU A 512 -3.58 5.38 7.11
CA LEU A 512 -4.25 6.64 7.43
C LEU A 512 -3.39 7.49 8.36
N ARG A 513 -2.82 6.90 9.43
CA ARG A 513 -1.90 7.59 10.34
C ARG A 513 -0.65 8.09 9.63
N ASN A 514 -0.02 7.24 8.81
CA ASN A 514 1.20 7.59 8.07
C ASN A 514 0.94 8.71 7.05
N THR A 515 -0.20 8.65 6.35
CA THR A 515 -0.61 9.65 5.37
C THR A 515 -1.02 10.96 6.03
N THR A 516 -1.66 10.91 7.20
CA THR A 516 -1.95 12.10 8.01
C THR A 516 -0.67 12.83 8.38
N PHE A 517 0.33 12.11 8.91
CA PHE A 517 1.63 12.70 9.25
C PHE A 517 2.32 13.30 8.03
N SER A 518 2.37 12.57 6.91
CA SER A 518 2.96 13.05 5.66
C SER A 518 2.27 14.31 5.13
N THR A 519 0.95 14.37 5.24
CA THR A 519 0.16 15.54 4.84
C THR A 519 0.46 16.76 5.70
N LEU A 520 0.57 16.59 7.03
CA LEU A 520 0.95 17.68 7.93
C LEU A 520 2.35 18.24 7.59
N VAL A 521 3.31 17.36 7.30
CA VAL A 521 4.66 17.76 6.86
C VAL A 521 4.60 18.48 5.52
N ALA A 522 3.80 18.00 4.55
CA ALA A 522 3.67 18.64 3.26
C ALA A 522 3.05 20.05 3.37
N ILE A 523 2.01 20.22 4.19
CA ILE A 523 1.40 21.53 4.51
C ILE A 523 2.47 22.46 5.09
N LEU A 524 3.27 21.99 6.04
CA LEU A 524 4.35 22.76 6.65
C LEU A 524 5.39 23.21 5.60
N ILE A 525 5.79 22.33 4.69
CA ILE A 525 6.71 22.69 3.58
C ILE A 525 6.11 23.78 2.72
N ILE A 526 4.83 23.68 2.34
CA ILE A 526 4.18 24.67 1.49
C ILE A 526 4.14 26.03 2.18
N ILE A 527 3.80 26.08 3.47
CA ILE A 527 3.82 27.31 4.28
C ILE A 527 5.23 27.91 4.30
N ILE A 528 6.25 27.11 4.58
CA ILE A 528 7.65 27.57 4.64
C ILE A 528 8.12 28.07 3.27
N ALA A 529 7.81 27.36 2.18
CA ALA A 529 8.13 27.76 0.82
C ALA A 529 7.43 29.08 0.44
N ALA A 530 6.18 29.27 0.86
CA ALA A 530 5.44 30.49 0.65
C ALA A 530 6.04 31.69 1.41
N ILE A 531 6.33 31.53 2.70
CA ILE A 531 7.02 32.53 3.51
C ILE A 531 8.36 32.90 2.86
N SER A 532 9.14 31.89 2.47
CA SER A 532 10.44 32.07 1.81
C SER A 532 10.32 32.90 0.53
N SER A 533 9.36 32.55 -0.35
CA SER A 533 9.09 33.30 -1.59
C SER A 533 8.67 34.75 -1.32
N THR A 534 7.92 35.00 -0.24
CA THR A 534 7.45 36.33 0.16
C THR A 534 8.58 37.17 0.72
N VAL A 535 9.40 36.61 1.61
CA VAL A 535 10.59 37.29 2.15
C VAL A 535 11.54 37.66 1.01
N LEU A 536 11.76 36.74 0.06
CA LEU A 536 12.54 37.01 -1.14
C LEU A 536 11.95 38.13 -1.99
N PHE A 537 10.62 38.13 -2.21
CA PHE A 537 9.93 39.18 -2.96
C PHE A 537 10.14 40.57 -2.33
N PHE A 538 9.95 40.67 -1.01
CA PHE A 538 10.13 41.93 -0.29
C PHE A 538 11.58 42.40 -0.32
N ASN A 539 12.54 41.50 -0.11
CA ASN A 539 13.96 41.86 -0.13
C ASN A 539 14.39 42.30 -1.53
N ARG A 540 13.85 41.69 -2.59
CA ARG A 540 14.09 42.08 -3.99
C ARG A 540 13.52 43.46 -4.34
N HIS A 541 12.31 43.77 -3.87
CA HIS A 541 11.58 44.96 -4.28
C HIS A 541 11.53 46.06 -3.21
N HIS A 542 12.35 45.96 -2.17
CA HIS A 542 12.30 46.82 -0.99
C HIS A 542 12.34 48.32 -1.33
N HIS A 543 13.22 48.76 -2.24
CA HIS A 543 13.29 50.16 -2.69
C HIS A 543 12.01 50.61 -3.42
N ARG A 544 11.50 49.78 -4.32
CA ARG A 544 10.29 50.07 -5.09
C ARG A 544 9.05 50.13 -4.19
N LEU A 545 8.96 49.22 -3.23
CA LEU A 545 7.86 49.17 -2.26
C LEU A 545 7.84 50.42 -1.38
N ARG A 546 9.00 50.87 -0.88
CA ARG A 546 9.12 52.14 -0.12
C ARG A 546 8.69 53.35 -0.94
N VAL A 547 9.11 53.43 -2.21
CA VAL A 547 8.70 54.55 -3.09
C VAL A 547 7.19 54.55 -3.31
N TYR A 548 6.59 53.38 -3.54
CA TYR A 548 5.13 53.27 -3.65
C TYR A 548 4.38 53.57 -2.36
N GLU A 549 4.98 53.30 -1.21
CA GLU A 549 4.43 53.66 0.10
C GLU A 549 4.39 55.18 0.28
N ILE A 550 5.50 55.86 0.01
CA ILE A 550 5.60 57.33 0.08
C ILE A 550 4.63 57.99 -0.91
N LEU A 551 4.49 57.44 -2.11
CA LEU A 551 3.59 57.95 -3.15
C LEU A 551 2.12 57.54 -2.98
N GLY A 552 1.75 56.85 -1.89
CA GLY A 552 0.36 56.50 -1.60
C GLY A 552 -0.29 55.52 -2.59
N TYR A 553 0.50 54.72 -3.32
CA TYR A 553 -0.06 53.78 -4.30
C TYR A 553 -0.95 52.72 -3.62
N PRO A 554 -2.06 52.31 -4.25
CA PRO A 554 -2.94 51.28 -3.70
C PRO A 554 -2.24 49.92 -3.68
N ALA A 555 -2.51 49.10 -2.65
CA ALA A 555 -1.87 47.80 -2.41
C ALA A 555 -1.88 46.86 -3.63
N ARG A 556 -2.97 46.86 -4.41
CA ARG A 556 -3.09 46.07 -5.65
C ARG A 556 -1.98 46.34 -6.67
N ARG A 557 -1.52 47.61 -6.79
CA ARG A 557 -0.44 47.98 -7.71
C ARG A 557 0.94 47.70 -7.10
N LYS A 558 1.06 47.85 -5.78
CA LYS A 558 2.29 47.54 -5.02
C LYS A 558 2.67 46.06 -5.14
N PHE A 559 1.69 45.17 -5.00
CA PHE A 559 1.89 43.72 -4.92
C PHE A 559 1.41 42.95 -6.15
N ARG A 560 1.14 43.61 -7.29
CA ARG A 560 0.55 42.98 -8.48
C ARG A 560 1.27 41.69 -8.91
N ALA A 561 2.60 41.69 -8.95
CA ALA A 561 3.38 40.53 -9.37
C ALA A 561 3.24 39.34 -8.41
N LEU A 562 3.22 39.61 -7.10
CA LEU A 562 3.00 38.60 -6.08
C LEU A 562 1.59 38.03 -6.20
N ILE A 563 0.57 38.89 -6.32
CA ILE A 563 -0.83 38.50 -6.51
C ILE A 563 -1.01 37.62 -7.75
N ILE A 564 -0.43 38.00 -8.90
CA ILE A 564 -0.50 37.19 -10.13
C ILE A 564 0.13 35.81 -9.91
N THR A 565 1.29 35.74 -9.22
CA THR A 565 1.96 34.46 -8.96
C THR A 565 1.14 33.57 -8.04
N GLU A 566 0.55 34.13 -6.98
CA GLU A 566 -0.37 33.40 -6.09
C GLU A 566 -1.61 32.91 -6.84
N LEU A 567 -2.18 33.75 -7.72
CA LEU A 567 -3.30 33.36 -8.57
C LEU A 567 -2.94 32.24 -9.54
N LEU A 568 -1.72 32.22 -10.09
CA LEU A 568 -1.26 31.12 -10.95
C LEU A 568 -1.18 29.80 -10.18
N TYR A 569 -0.73 29.82 -8.92
CA TYR A 569 -0.73 28.61 -8.09
C TYR A 569 -2.15 28.13 -7.79
N VAL A 570 -3.06 29.04 -7.43
CA VAL A 570 -4.50 28.71 -7.26
C VAL A 570 -5.09 28.14 -8.54
N PHE A 571 -4.76 28.73 -9.69
CA PHE A 571 -5.29 28.29 -10.97
C PHE A 571 -4.73 26.92 -11.39
N ALA A 572 -3.44 26.65 -11.16
CA ALA A 572 -2.85 25.34 -11.40
C ALA A 572 -3.52 24.24 -10.56
N ILE A 573 -3.81 24.55 -9.29
CA ILE A 573 -4.56 23.68 -8.38
C ILE A 573 -5.99 23.45 -8.91
N ALA A 574 -6.67 24.52 -9.34
CA ALA A 574 -8.02 24.44 -9.89
C ALA A 574 -8.06 23.60 -11.17
N ILE A 575 -7.09 23.78 -12.09
CA ILE A 575 -6.94 22.94 -13.29
C ILE A 575 -6.76 21.47 -12.89
N TRP A 576 -5.90 21.19 -11.91
CA TRP A 576 -5.68 19.81 -11.45
C TRP A 576 -6.96 19.18 -10.87
N LEU A 577 -7.72 19.93 -10.07
CA LEU A 577 -9.02 19.47 -9.53
C LEU A 577 -10.04 19.22 -10.65
N VAL A 578 -10.10 20.11 -11.64
CA VAL A 578 -10.98 19.97 -12.81
C VAL A 578 -10.57 18.76 -13.64
N HIS A 579 -9.27 18.58 -13.89
CA HIS A 579 -8.73 17.40 -14.58
C HIS A 579 -9.09 16.12 -13.83
N ARG A 580 -8.94 16.09 -12.50
CA ARG A 580 -9.31 14.92 -11.68
C ARG A 580 -10.81 14.66 -11.72
N TYR A 581 -11.63 15.71 -11.69
CA TYR A 581 -13.07 15.58 -11.87
C TYR A 581 -13.45 15.00 -13.23
N PHE A 582 -12.87 15.49 -14.32
CA PHE A 582 -13.13 14.94 -15.65
C PHE A 582 -12.57 13.53 -15.81
N SER A 583 -11.37 13.25 -15.28
CA SER A 583 -10.81 11.88 -15.27
C SER A 583 -11.77 10.93 -14.57
N TYR A 584 -12.30 11.33 -13.41
CA TYR A 584 -13.32 10.57 -12.70
C TYR A 584 -14.59 10.35 -13.53
N GLN A 585 -15.11 11.39 -14.21
CA GLN A 585 -16.25 11.26 -15.11
C GLN A 585 -15.97 10.35 -16.32
N ASP A 586 -14.77 10.42 -16.90
CA ASP A 586 -14.33 9.58 -18.02
C ASP A 586 -14.25 8.11 -17.58
N TYR A 587 -13.68 7.85 -16.39
CA TYR A 587 -13.68 6.51 -15.81
C TYR A 587 -15.10 5.99 -15.53
N LEU A 588 -16.02 6.88 -15.11
CA LEU A 588 -17.44 6.52 -14.91
C LEU A 588 -18.11 6.22 -16.25
N ALA A 589 -17.81 7.00 -17.29
CA ALA A 589 -18.37 6.84 -18.63
C ALA A 589 -17.88 5.56 -19.33
N ILE A 590 -16.63 5.15 -19.08
CA ILE A 590 -16.05 3.90 -19.58
C ILE A 590 -16.48 2.70 -18.70
N ASN A 591 -17.27 2.92 -17.65
CA ASN A 591 -17.74 1.89 -16.71
C ASN A 591 -16.60 0.97 -16.24
N THR A 592 -15.41 1.52 -15.99
CA THR A 592 -14.26 0.70 -15.63
C THR A 592 -14.59 -0.20 -14.42
N PRO A 593 -14.52 -1.54 -14.56
CA PRO A 593 -15.03 -2.49 -13.56
C PRO A 593 -14.26 -2.44 -12.23
N MET A 594 -13.11 -1.78 -12.18
CA MET A 594 -12.39 -1.48 -10.95
C MET A 594 -12.98 -0.26 -10.25
N SER A 595 -14.16 -0.47 -9.66
CA SER A 595 -14.84 0.51 -8.80
C SER A 595 -13.95 1.08 -7.68
N TRP A 596 -12.86 0.39 -7.31
CA TRP A 596 -11.84 0.92 -6.40
C TRP A 596 -10.98 2.01 -7.06
N ILE A 597 -10.50 1.86 -8.30
CA ILE A 597 -9.74 2.90 -9.05
C ILE A 597 -10.59 4.16 -9.25
N LEU A 598 -11.85 3.97 -9.63
CA LEU A 598 -12.85 5.04 -9.72
C LEU A 598 -13.01 5.80 -8.39
N ARG A 599 -13.04 5.06 -7.27
CA ARG A 599 -13.10 5.64 -5.92
C ARG A 599 -11.81 6.33 -5.50
N LEU A 600 -10.65 5.89 -5.97
CA LEU A 600 -9.37 6.60 -5.75
C LEU A 600 -9.38 7.98 -6.41
N GLU A 601 -10.02 8.10 -7.57
CA GLU A 601 -10.07 9.33 -8.38
C GLU A 601 -11.26 10.24 -8.06
N ALA A 602 -12.21 9.80 -7.21
CA ALA A 602 -13.41 10.56 -6.87
C ALA A 602 -13.07 11.92 -6.24
N PRO A 603 -13.42 13.05 -6.87
CA PRO A 603 -13.21 14.37 -6.30
C PRO A 603 -14.19 14.58 -5.15
N SER A 604 -13.76 14.39 -3.91
CA SER A 604 -14.61 14.71 -2.77
C SER A 604 -14.61 16.22 -2.49
N ILE A 605 -15.73 16.74 -1.96
CA ILE A 605 -15.84 18.14 -1.53
C ILE A 605 -14.77 18.49 -0.48
N PHE A 606 -14.35 17.50 0.32
CA PHE A 606 -13.26 17.63 1.27
C PHE A 606 -11.89 17.72 0.60
N THR A 607 -11.67 17.02 -0.53
CA THR A 607 -10.45 17.20 -1.35
C THR A 607 -10.41 18.62 -1.88
N ALA A 608 -11.51 19.12 -2.47
CA ALA A 608 -11.59 20.49 -2.94
C ALA A 608 -11.35 21.51 -1.80
N LEU A 609 -12.06 21.40 -0.66
CA LEU A 609 -11.92 22.31 0.48
C LEU A 609 -10.52 22.30 1.11
N SER A 610 -9.90 21.12 1.29
CA SER A 610 -8.56 20.98 1.86
C SER A 610 -7.49 21.54 0.92
N VAL A 611 -7.69 21.34 -0.38
CA VAL A 611 -6.84 21.87 -1.45
C VAL A 611 -7.00 23.39 -1.61
N PHE A 612 -8.18 23.96 -1.32
CA PHE A 612 -8.40 25.41 -1.24
C PHE A 612 -7.85 26.04 0.05
N ALA A 613 -7.81 25.29 1.16
CA ALA A 613 -7.26 25.76 2.42
C ALA A 613 -5.75 26.09 2.31
N ILE A 614 -4.97 25.33 1.53
CA ILE A 614 -3.54 25.61 1.31
C ILE A 614 -3.29 27.01 0.72
N PRO A 615 -3.85 27.39 -0.44
CA PRO A 615 -3.66 28.72 -0.98
C PRO A 615 -4.31 29.81 -0.12
N VAL A 616 -5.40 29.53 0.61
CA VAL A 616 -5.99 30.49 1.56
C VAL A 616 -5.07 30.71 2.76
N CYS A 617 -4.56 29.66 3.41
CA CYS A 617 -3.58 29.77 4.49
C CYS A 617 -2.28 30.40 4.00
N THR A 618 -1.86 30.09 2.77
CA THR A 618 -0.71 30.73 2.14
C THR A 618 -0.96 32.22 1.91
N ALA A 619 -2.09 32.60 1.30
CA ALA A 619 -2.46 33.98 1.07
C ALA A 619 -2.63 34.76 2.39
N LEU A 620 -3.21 34.14 3.42
CA LEU A 620 -3.31 34.69 4.77
C LEU A 620 -1.93 34.84 5.41
N THR A 621 -1.04 33.87 5.26
CA THR A 621 0.34 33.96 5.78
C THR A 621 1.10 35.08 5.08
N VAL A 622 0.99 35.19 3.76
CA VAL A 622 1.55 36.31 2.98
C VAL A 622 0.95 37.64 3.45
N PHE A 623 -0.37 37.71 3.62
CA PHE A 623 -1.10 38.89 4.09
C PHE A 623 -0.69 39.32 5.51
N PHE A 624 -0.62 38.38 6.46
CA PHE A 624 -0.17 38.65 7.83
C PHE A 624 1.32 38.97 7.90
N THR A 625 2.16 38.39 7.03
CA THR A 625 3.59 38.75 6.92
C THR A 625 3.76 40.17 6.38
N ILE A 626 2.94 40.57 5.40
CA ILE A 626 2.87 41.95 4.90
C ILE A 626 2.50 42.90 6.06
N ILE A 627 1.43 42.60 6.80
CA ILE A 627 0.94 43.42 7.92
C ILE A 627 1.94 43.50 9.07
N ALA A 628 2.52 42.37 9.48
CA ALA A 628 3.47 42.32 10.59
C ALA A 628 4.74 43.12 10.29
N ARG A 629 5.21 43.08 9.04
CA ARG A 629 6.39 43.84 8.60
C ARG A 629 6.11 45.34 8.48
N GLU A 630 4.93 45.73 8.00
CA GLU A 630 4.50 47.15 8.03
C GLU A 630 4.40 47.66 9.47
N ARG A 631 3.79 46.91 10.40
CA ARG A 631 3.70 47.29 11.82
C ARG A 631 5.05 47.39 12.53
N ALA A 632 5.98 46.47 12.24
CA ALA A 632 7.33 46.51 12.81
C ALA A 632 8.16 47.71 12.33
N GLN A 633 7.94 48.17 11.10
CA GLN A 633 8.60 49.37 10.56
C GLN A 633 8.02 50.66 11.14
N ILE A 634 6.73 50.68 11.49
CA ILE A 634 6.08 51.82 12.17
C ILE A 634 6.58 51.94 13.61
N ARG A 635 6.70 50.84 14.35
CA ARG A 635 7.19 50.81 15.76
C ARG A 635 8.64 51.23 15.96
N HIS A 636 9.48 51.14 14.93
CA HIS A 636 10.87 51.62 14.97
C HIS A 636 11.02 53.10 14.59
N ARG A 637 9.93 53.76 14.20
CA ARG A 637 9.88 55.18 13.79
C ARG A 637 9.12 56.09 14.77
N THR A 638 8.41 55.51 15.72
CA THR A 638 7.89 56.15 16.94
C THR A 638 8.81 55.79 18.09
#